data_AF-A0A452ZFK2-F1
#
_entry.id   AF-A0A452ZFK2-F1
#
_cell.length_a   1.000
_cell.length_b   1.000
_cell.length_c   1.000
_cell.angle_alpha   90.00
_cell.angle_beta   90.00
_cell.angle_gamma   90.00
#
_symmetry.space_group_name_H-M   'P 1'
#
loop_
_entity.id
_entity.type
_entity.pdbx_description
1 polymer ?
#
loop_
_entity_poly.entity_id
_entity_poly.type
_entity_poly.pdbx_seq_one_letter_code
_entity_poly.pdbx_strand_id
1 'polypeptide(L)'
;MKQKHDGARAELTGAQNQMEIIKEKIKTKDTFITELEGKIEKHQSEASEARKVEQECLKQEESLIPLEQAARQKVVEIKSTRDSEKNHGTVLKAILQAKESKEIDGIYGRLGDLGAIDAKYDVAISTACHGLDYIVVETTNSAQACVELLRRRNLGIATFMILEKQAHHLRKLQEKVKTPEGVPRLFDLVKVKDEKLKLAFFATLGNTVVAKDLDQATRIAYTADNEFRRVVTLDGALFEKSGTMSGGGGKPRGGKMGTSIRESVSEEAVMNAENDLNKLVDQLSKLRENINDAKKRYRSLEDAKSRLEMELAKAKKEVESMNAQYTYNEKRLDSLEAAANPKDDEISRMKELDDLISTEQVALKKLEKSSSKLKDQASELQQKIENAGGQVLKDQKAKVEKIQSELDKTSSDINRHKVKITTCEKLMKKLAKGVEEAKKEMENLLAQKEKLMSVFKEIEKKAFLVQEDYKKTQEMIDTHKEELDKTKEDYNKTKKVVDELRATEVDAEYKLQDTKKLAKEWEMKVKAYKKRLADIQTNLAKHMDQLQKDAIDPEKLKETLSDEHLNEMCDLKKAMEMVALLEAQIKDSSPNLDSIAEYRTKARLYGERVDELNATTQERDDLKKLYDGLRKRRYWF
;
A
#
# COMPACT_ATOMS: atom_id res chain seq x y z
N MET A 1 94.65 16.51 46.95
CA MET A 1 94.76 16.23 45.49
C MET A 1 94.41 14.78 45.18
N LYS A 2 95.12 13.76 45.69
CA LYS A 2 94.80 12.32 45.46
C LYS A 2 93.32 11.95 45.72
N GLN A 3 92.79 12.25 46.91
CA GLN A 3 91.37 12.01 47.24
C GLN A 3 90.35 12.72 46.32
N LYS A 4 90.72 13.85 45.70
CA LYS A 4 89.85 14.59 44.77
C LYS A 4 89.76 13.87 43.41
N HIS A 5 90.88 13.35 42.91
CA HIS A 5 90.90 12.58 41.66
C HIS A 5 90.29 11.19 41.84
N ASP A 6 90.49 10.55 43.00
CA ASP A 6 89.88 9.26 43.32
C ASP A 6 88.35 9.38 43.44
N GLY A 7 87.84 10.45 44.07
CA GLY A 7 86.42 10.78 44.09
C GLY A 7 85.84 11.04 42.69
N ALA A 8 86.55 11.81 41.86
CA ALA A 8 86.14 12.08 40.48
C ALA A 8 86.10 10.81 39.61
N ARG A 9 87.05 9.87 39.80
CA ARG A 9 87.05 8.57 39.13
C ARG A 9 85.88 7.68 39.55
N ALA A 10 85.52 7.67 40.84
CA ALA A 10 84.35 6.97 41.34
C ALA A 10 83.03 7.55 40.78
N GLU A 11 82.93 8.87 40.68
CA GLU A 11 81.77 9.53 40.04
C GLU A 11 81.69 9.27 38.53
N LEU A 12 82.83 9.25 37.84
CA LEU A 12 82.92 8.95 36.41
C LEU A 12 82.45 7.52 36.10
N THR A 13 82.96 6.54 36.84
CA THR A 13 82.53 5.14 36.71
C THR A 13 81.05 4.95 37.04
N GLY A 14 80.53 5.65 38.06
CA GLY A 14 79.10 5.68 38.36
C GLY A 14 78.25 6.25 37.23
N ALA A 15 78.70 7.34 36.59
CA ALA A 15 78.03 7.96 35.45
C ALA A 15 78.07 7.08 34.17
N GLN A 16 79.19 6.40 33.93
CA GLN A 16 79.32 5.42 32.82
C GLN A 16 78.31 4.27 32.96
N ASN A 17 78.23 3.68 34.16
CA ASN A 17 77.25 2.62 34.44
C ASN A 17 75.80 3.10 34.25
N GLN A 18 75.48 4.32 34.67
CA GLN A 18 74.15 4.91 34.45
C GLN A 18 73.85 5.10 32.96
N MET A 19 74.82 5.52 32.16
CA MET A 19 74.65 5.64 30.70
C MET A 19 74.44 4.30 30.02
N GLU A 20 75.17 3.24 30.41
CA GLU A 20 74.94 1.90 29.87
C GLU A 20 73.54 1.39 30.18
N ILE A 21 73.07 1.56 31.43
CA ILE A 21 71.71 1.17 31.84
C ILE A 21 70.65 1.93 31.01
N ILE A 22 70.84 3.23 30.78
CA ILE A 22 69.92 4.03 29.95
C ILE A 22 69.94 3.53 28.50
N LYS A 23 71.12 3.22 27.96
CA LYS A 23 71.29 2.71 26.58
C LYS A 23 70.60 1.36 26.38
N GLU A 24 70.69 0.44 27.34
CA GLU A 24 69.97 -0.84 27.29
C GLU A 24 68.45 -0.65 27.37
N LYS A 25 67.98 0.29 28.22
CA LYS A 25 66.55 0.64 28.31
C LYS A 25 66.02 1.26 27.02
N ILE A 26 66.81 2.09 26.34
CA ILE A 26 66.44 2.65 25.03
C ILE A 26 66.31 1.52 24.01
N LYS A 27 67.30 0.61 23.91
CA LYS A 27 67.26 -0.52 22.97
C LYS A 27 66.02 -1.41 23.18
N THR A 28 65.70 -1.76 24.42
CA THR A 28 64.52 -2.58 24.75
C THR A 28 63.21 -1.88 24.45
N LYS A 29 63.15 -0.55 24.59
CA LYS A 29 61.98 0.25 24.22
C LYS A 29 61.86 0.43 22.71
N ASP A 30 62.96 0.57 21.99
CA ASP A 30 62.97 0.64 20.52
C ASP A 30 62.47 -0.68 19.91
N THR A 31 62.90 -1.83 20.43
CA THR A 31 62.35 -3.13 19.99
C THR A 31 60.84 -3.21 20.25
N PHE A 32 60.38 -2.74 21.41
CA PHE A 32 58.95 -2.67 21.72
C PHE A 32 58.18 -1.74 20.79
N ILE A 33 58.76 -0.60 20.38
CA ILE A 33 58.16 0.30 19.38
C ILE A 33 58.01 -0.42 18.03
N THR A 34 59.04 -1.14 17.56
CA THR A 34 58.95 -1.89 16.29
C THR A 34 57.87 -2.98 16.33
N GLU A 35 57.70 -3.66 17.47
CA GLU A 35 56.62 -4.62 17.66
C GLU A 35 55.23 -3.96 17.63
N LEU A 36 55.08 -2.79 18.24
CA LEU A 36 53.83 -2.02 18.21
C LEU A 36 53.51 -1.53 16.79
N GLU A 37 54.50 -1.05 16.04
CA GLU A 37 54.34 -0.64 14.63
C GLU A 37 53.85 -1.80 13.76
N GLY A 38 54.45 -2.99 13.90
CA GLY A 38 54.00 -4.19 13.20
C GLY A 38 52.57 -4.63 13.55
N LYS A 39 52.16 -4.51 14.83
CA LYS A 39 50.78 -4.80 15.25
C LYS A 39 49.78 -3.79 14.69
N ILE A 40 50.14 -2.51 14.65
CA ILE A 40 49.31 -1.44 14.08
C ILE A 40 49.10 -1.68 12.58
N GLU A 41 50.15 -2.00 11.84
CA GLU A 41 50.08 -2.28 10.41
C GLU A 41 49.21 -3.52 10.11
N LYS A 42 49.36 -4.58 10.91
CA LYS A 42 48.52 -5.77 10.82
C LYS A 42 47.03 -5.44 11.04
N HIS A 43 46.69 -4.76 12.14
CA HIS A 43 45.30 -4.39 12.41
C HIS A 43 44.74 -3.40 11.38
N GLN A 44 45.58 -2.54 10.81
CA GLN A 44 45.19 -1.66 9.71
C GLN A 44 44.84 -2.45 8.44
N SER A 45 45.63 -3.47 8.09
CA SER A 45 45.34 -4.35 6.95
C SER A 45 44.03 -5.11 7.18
N GLU A 46 43.87 -5.75 8.34
CA GLU A 46 42.66 -6.51 8.70
C GLU A 46 41.41 -5.61 8.74
N ALA A 47 41.53 -4.37 9.25
CA ALA A 47 40.43 -3.41 9.23
C ALA A 47 40.05 -3.02 7.79
N SER A 48 41.05 -2.81 6.92
CA SER A 48 40.78 -2.49 5.51
C SER A 48 40.07 -3.64 4.78
N GLU A 49 40.41 -4.88 5.09
CA GLU A 49 39.75 -6.08 4.54
C GLU A 49 38.32 -6.21 5.06
N ALA A 50 38.10 -6.07 6.37
CA ALA A 50 36.76 -6.09 6.96
C ALA A 50 35.85 -5.01 6.34
N ARG A 51 36.39 -3.83 6.07
CA ARG A 51 35.67 -2.73 5.42
C ARG A 51 35.35 -3.01 3.95
N LYS A 52 36.25 -3.68 3.21
CA LYS A 52 35.98 -4.13 1.84
C LYS A 52 34.84 -5.15 1.80
N VAL A 53 34.86 -6.12 2.72
CA VAL A 53 33.78 -7.12 2.85
C VAL A 53 32.45 -6.45 3.18
N GLU A 54 32.43 -5.49 4.11
CA GLU A 54 31.22 -4.71 4.43
C GLU A 54 30.66 -4.01 3.17
N GLN A 55 31.52 -3.34 2.39
CA GLN A 55 31.11 -2.66 1.16
C GLN A 55 30.59 -3.61 0.07
N GLU A 56 31.20 -4.79 -0.07
CA GLU A 56 30.76 -5.78 -1.05
C GLU A 56 29.40 -6.37 -0.67
N CYS A 57 29.19 -6.69 0.61
CA CYS A 57 27.89 -7.15 1.10
C CYS A 57 26.81 -6.07 0.97
N LEU A 58 27.12 -4.79 1.21
CA LEU A 58 26.17 -3.69 1.01
C LEU A 58 25.74 -3.56 -0.47
N LYS A 59 26.67 -3.68 -1.41
CA LYS A 59 26.34 -3.68 -2.85
C LYS A 59 25.44 -4.86 -3.23
N GLN A 60 25.70 -6.04 -2.67
CA GLN A 60 24.86 -7.22 -2.89
C GLN A 60 23.46 -7.01 -2.29
N GLU A 61 23.36 -6.41 -1.09
CA GLU A 61 22.07 -6.06 -0.47
C GLU A 61 21.26 -5.09 -1.36
N GLU A 62 21.88 -4.02 -1.86
CA GLU A 62 21.23 -3.04 -2.74
C GLU A 62 20.68 -3.69 -4.03
N SER A 63 21.36 -4.70 -4.57
CA SER A 63 20.90 -5.42 -5.76
C SER A 63 19.75 -6.39 -5.48
N LEU A 64 19.68 -6.97 -4.26
CA LEU A 64 18.70 -7.98 -3.89
C LEU A 64 17.38 -7.38 -3.37
N ILE A 65 17.42 -6.20 -2.74
CA ILE A 65 16.22 -5.49 -2.28
C ILE A 65 15.14 -5.32 -3.38
N PRO A 66 15.44 -4.80 -4.58
CA PRO A 66 14.41 -4.63 -5.61
C PRO A 66 13.87 -5.97 -6.12
N LEU A 67 14.72 -7.00 -6.20
CA LEU A 67 14.30 -8.35 -6.59
C LEU A 67 13.36 -8.97 -5.57
N GLU A 68 13.65 -8.78 -4.28
CA GLU A 68 12.81 -9.26 -3.19
C GLU A 68 11.47 -8.52 -3.12
N GLN A 69 11.47 -7.20 -3.33
CA GLN A 69 10.24 -6.41 -3.42
C GLN A 69 9.38 -6.84 -4.61
N ALA A 70 9.98 -7.08 -5.77
CA ALA A 70 9.27 -7.60 -6.95
C ALA A 70 8.69 -9.00 -6.68
N ALA A 71 9.45 -9.90 -6.04
CA ALA A 71 8.97 -11.22 -5.65
C ALA A 71 7.80 -11.14 -4.64
N ARG A 72 7.88 -10.25 -3.64
CA ARG A 72 6.79 -9.99 -2.69
C ARG A 72 5.52 -9.52 -3.39
N GLN A 73 5.65 -8.54 -4.29
CA GLN A 73 4.52 -8.02 -5.06
C GLN A 73 3.86 -9.12 -5.88
N LYS A 74 4.68 -9.95 -6.55
CA LYS A 74 4.19 -11.11 -7.32
C LYS A 74 3.43 -12.11 -6.44
N VAL A 75 3.94 -12.43 -5.24
CA VAL A 75 3.24 -13.33 -4.31
C VAL A 75 1.92 -12.72 -3.83
N VAL A 76 1.88 -11.43 -3.50
CA VAL A 76 0.65 -10.74 -3.09
C VAL A 76 -0.37 -10.73 -4.22
N GLU A 77 0.05 -10.45 -5.45
CA GLU A 77 -0.81 -10.47 -6.63
C GLU A 77 -1.41 -11.87 -6.83
N ILE A 78 -0.57 -12.92 -6.87
CA ILE A 78 -1.00 -14.31 -7.02
C ILE A 78 -1.94 -14.78 -5.88
N LYS A 79 -1.70 -14.34 -4.64
CA LYS A 79 -2.59 -14.64 -3.51
C LYS A 79 -3.91 -13.92 -3.63
N SER A 80 -3.90 -12.64 -4.01
CA SER A 80 -5.11 -11.85 -4.19
C SER A 80 -5.98 -12.40 -5.33
N THR A 81 -5.37 -12.88 -6.42
CA THR A 81 -6.09 -13.55 -7.51
C THR A 81 -6.71 -14.85 -7.02
N ARG A 82 -5.96 -15.68 -6.29
CA ARG A 82 -6.49 -16.92 -5.70
C ARG A 82 -7.67 -16.65 -4.76
N ASP A 83 -7.57 -15.64 -3.91
CA ASP A 83 -8.64 -15.33 -2.96
C ASP A 83 -9.86 -14.73 -3.68
N SER A 84 -9.67 -14.03 -4.81
CA SER A 84 -10.77 -13.60 -5.70
C SER A 84 -11.45 -14.78 -6.41
N GLU A 85 -10.69 -15.81 -6.80
CA GLU A 85 -11.20 -17.07 -7.38
C GLU A 85 -11.94 -17.90 -6.34
N LYS A 86 -11.43 -17.98 -5.10
CA LYS A 86 -12.12 -18.64 -3.97
C LYS A 86 -13.46 -17.98 -3.66
N ASN A 87 -13.53 -16.65 -3.77
CA ASN A 87 -14.75 -15.89 -3.53
C ASN A 87 -15.79 -16.01 -4.66
N HIS A 88 -15.40 -16.41 -5.88
CA HIS A 88 -16.31 -16.57 -7.01
C HIS A 88 -16.67 -18.05 -7.26
N GLY A 89 -17.41 -18.61 -6.29
CA GLY A 89 -18.38 -19.68 -6.49
C GLY A 89 -17.85 -21.10 -6.67
N THR A 90 -18.27 -21.99 -5.77
CA THR A 90 -18.32 -23.46 -5.96
C THR A 90 -18.78 -23.89 -7.35
N VAL A 91 -19.69 -23.11 -7.96
CA VAL A 91 -20.22 -23.22 -9.31
C VAL A 91 -19.14 -23.15 -10.40
N LEU A 92 -18.30 -22.11 -10.40
CA LEU A 92 -17.28 -21.90 -11.44
C LEU A 92 -16.20 -22.98 -11.35
N LYS A 93 -15.80 -23.35 -10.13
CA LYS A 93 -14.81 -24.41 -9.89
C LYS A 93 -15.27 -25.75 -10.46
N ALA A 94 -16.54 -26.12 -10.26
CA ALA A 94 -17.06 -27.38 -10.77
C ALA A 94 -17.18 -27.41 -12.31
N ILE A 95 -17.48 -26.27 -12.93
CA ILE A 95 -17.59 -26.17 -14.39
C ILE A 95 -16.20 -26.17 -15.05
N LEU A 96 -15.22 -25.48 -14.46
CA LEU A 96 -13.83 -25.53 -14.91
C LEU A 96 -13.25 -26.93 -14.71
N GLN A 97 -13.58 -27.61 -13.61
CA GLN A 97 -13.20 -29.01 -13.40
C GLN A 97 -13.82 -29.92 -14.47
N ALA A 98 -15.09 -29.72 -14.85
CA ALA A 98 -15.75 -30.47 -15.92
C ALA A 98 -15.13 -30.23 -17.31
N LYS A 99 -14.58 -29.03 -17.53
CA LYS A 99 -13.80 -28.69 -18.73
C LYS A 99 -12.44 -29.40 -18.72
N GLU A 100 -11.70 -29.36 -17.61
CA GLU A 100 -10.39 -30.00 -17.46
C GLU A 100 -10.48 -31.53 -17.55
N SER A 101 -11.53 -32.12 -16.96
CA SER A 101 -11.81 -33.56 -17.04
C SER A 101 -12.40 -33.99 -18.39
N LYS A 102 -12.71 -33.04 -19.29
CA LYS A 102 -13.42 -33.25 -20.56
C LYS A 102 -14.74 -34.03 -20.39
N GLU A 103 -15.42 -33.84 -19.26
CA GLU A 103 -16.75 -34.40 -19.01
C GLU A 103 -17.79 -33.72 -19.93
N ILE A 104 -17.58 -32.45 -20.27
CA ILE A 104 -18.44 -31.65 -21.16
C ILE A 104 -17.56 -30.85 -22.12
N ASP A 105 -17.70 -31.14 -23.41
CA ASP A 105 -17.00 -30.41 -24.47
C ASP A 105 -17.69 -29.08 -24.83
N GLY A 106 -16.90 -28.12 -25.33
CA GLY A 106 -17.39 -26.82 -25.79
C GLY A 106 -17.52 -25.75 -24.69
N ILE A 107 -16.88 -25.93 -23.53
CA ILE A 107 -16.80 -24.89 -22.47
C ILE A 107 -15.53 -24.04 -22.68
N TYR A 108 -15.69 -22.75 -22.92
CA TYR A 108 -14.55 -21.83 -23.03
C TYR A 108 -14.09 -21.31 -21.67
N GLY A 109 -15.04 -20.93 -20.80
CA GLY A 109 -14.75 -20.40 -19.46
C GLY A 109 -15.55 -19.15 -19.15
N ARG A 110 -15.24 -18.47 -18.04
CA ARG A 110 -15.88 -17.21 -17.66
C ARG A 110 -15.44 -16.08 -18.61
N LEU A 111 -16.38 -15.27 -19.08
CA LEU A 111 -16.11 -14.21 -20.05
C LEU A 111 -15.02 -13.23 -19.57
N GLY A 112 -15.02 -12.84 -18.30
CA GLY A 112 -14.02 -11.93 -17.72
C GLY A 112 -12.57 -12.46 -17.71
N ASP A 113 -12.37 -13.79 -17.75
CA ASP A 113 -11.03 -14.39 -17.81
C ASP A 113 -10.53 -14.58 -19.24
N LEU A 114 -11.44 -14.54 -20.22
CA LEU A 114 -11.16 -14.77 -21.63
C LEU A 114 -10.68 -13.52 -22.36
N GLY A 115 -10.63 -12.37 -21.70
CA GLY A 115 -10.15 -11.11 -22.27
C GLY A 115 -9.36 -10.29 -21.26
N ALA A 116 -8.58 -9.35 -21.78
CA ALA A 116 -7.78 -8.42 -21.00
C ALA A 116 -8.04 -6.97 -21.40
N ILE A 117 -7.96 -6.06 -20.43
CA ILE A 117 -8.12 -4.63 -20.65
C ILE A 117 -7.14 -3.85 -19.77
N ASP A 118 -6.77 -2.64 -20.19
CA ASP A 118 -5.92 -1.77 -19.36
C ASP A 118 -6.59 -1.48 -18.00
N ALA A 119 -5.80 -1.50 -16.91
CA ALA A 119 -6.24 -1.27 -15.54
C ALA A 119 -7.00 0.05 -15.38
N LYS A 120 -6.68 1.07 -16.20
CA LYS A 120 -7.39 2.35 -16.23
C LYS A 120 -8.90 2.19 -16.47
N TYR A 121 -9.32 1.18 -17.23
CA TYR A 121 -10.71 0.96 -17.62
C TYR A 121 -11.38 -0.18 -16.85
N ASP A 122 -10.73 -0.75 -15.82
CA ASP A 122 -11.27 -1.89 -15.05
C ASP A 122 -12.63 -1.56 -14.42
N VAL A 123 -12.74 -0.41 -13.75
CA VAL A 123 -14.01 0.05 -13.14
C VAL A 123 -15.09 0.26 -14.20
N ALA A 124 -14.72 0.86 -15.33
CA ALA A 124 -15.63 1.13 -16.44
C ALA A 124 -16.18 -0.17 -17.05
N ILE A 125 -15.32 -1.16 -17.34
CA ILE A 125 -15.77 -2.43 -17.93
C ILE A 125 -16.55 -3.29 -16.91
N SER A 126 -16.11 -3.31 -15.66
CA SER A 126 -16.72 -4.09 -14.59
C SER A 126 -18.11 -3.56 -14.23
N THR A 127 -18.33 -2.25 -14.39
CA THR A 127 -19.64 -1.60 -14.24
C THR A 127 -20.52 -1.79 -15.48
N ALA A 128 -19.97 -1.55 -16.68
CA ALA A 128 -20.74 -1.61 -17.92
C ALA A 128 -21.16 -3.04 -18.30
N CYS A 129 -20.37 -4.06 -17.94
CA CYS A 129 -20.55 -5.42 -18.40
C CYS A 129 -20.89 -6.38 -17.27
N HIS A 130 -22.17 -6.46 -16.92
CA HIS A 130 -22.69 -7.51 -16.03
C HIS A 130 -22.44 -8.93 -16.56
N GLY A 131 -22.31 -9.07 -17.88
CA GLY A 131 -22.05 -10.36 -18.54
C GLY A 131 -20.63 -10.90 -18.39
N LEU A 132 -19.69 -10.19 -17.75
CA LEU A 132 -18.34 -10.72 -17.49
C LEU A 132 -18.36 -11.98 -16.63
N ASP A 133 -19.39 -12.14 -15.79
CA ASP A 133 -19.58 -13.32 -14.94
C ASP A 133 -20.22 -14.51 -15.70
N TYR A 134 -20.60 -14.34 -16.96
CA TYR A 134 -21.22 -15.41 -17.75
C TYR A 134 -20.19 -16.44 -18.18
N ILE A 135 -20.61 -17.71 -18.20
CA ILE A 135 -19.79 -18.81 -18.68
C ILE A 135 -20.06 -19.00 -20.17
N VAL A 136 -19.03 -18.81 -20.99
CA VAL A 136 -19.10 -18.90 -22.45
C VAL A 136 -19.00 -20.37 -22.86
N VAL A 137 -20.00 -20.82 -23.63
CA VAL A 137 -20.11 -22.18 -24.17
C VAL A 137 -20.40 -22.13 -25.67
N GLU A 138 -19.94 -23.14 -26.41
CA GLU A 138 -20.03 -23.17 -27.86
C GLU A 138 -21.47 -23.41 -28.34
N THR A 139 -22.11 -24.47 -27.83
CA THR A 139 -23.42 -24.96 -28.30
C THR A 139 -24.50 -24.94 -27.21
N THR A 140 -25.77 -25.05 -27.62
CA THR A 140 -26.89 -25.19 -26.68
C THR A 140 -26.80 -26.48 -25.85
N ASN A 141 -26.26 -27.54 -26.43
CA ASN A 141 -26.15 -28.84 -25.77
C ASN A 141 -25.12 -28.79 -24.64
N SER A 142 -23.97 -28.14 -24.87
CA SER A 142 -22.95 -27.90 -23.83
C SER A 142 -23.52 -27.09 -22.66
N ALA A 143 -24.35 -26.07 -22.95
CA ALA A 143 -25.02 -25.27 -21.92
C ALA A 143 -25.99 -26.11 -21.07
N GLN A 144 -26.81 -26.95 -21.70
CA GLN A 144 -27.73 -27.85 -21.01
C GLN A 144 -26.99 -28.86 -20.13
N ALA A 145 -25.92 -29.46 -20.64
CA ALA A 145 -25.07 -30.37 -19.87
C ALA A 145 -24.46 -29.69 -18.63
N CYS A 146 -24.01 -28.44 -18.75
CA CYS A 146 -23.52 -27.67 -17.60
C CYS A 146 -24.62 -27.40 -16.56
N VAL A 147 -25.83 -27.06 -17.00
CA VAL A 147 -26.98 -26.84 -16.10
C VAL A 147 -27.36 -28.13 -15.38
N GLU A 148 -27.38 -29.26 -16.08
CA GLU A 148 -27.62 -30.58 -15.49
C GLU A 148 -26.54 -30.95 -14.46
N LEU A 149 -25.27 -30.67 -14.75
CA LEU A 149 -24.17 -30.88 -13.81
C LEU A 149 -24.36 -30.05 -12.53
N LEU A 150 -24.71 -28.77 -12.66
CA LEU A 150 -24.98 -27.90 -11.50
C LEU A 150 -26.17 -28.38 -10.68
N ARG A 151 -27.24 -28.85 -11.33
CA ARG A 151 -28.43 -29.40 -10.68
C ARG A 151 -28.12 -30.73 -9.99
N ARG A 152 -27.35 -31.63 -10.61
CA ARG A 152 -26.96 -32.93 -10.06
C ARG A 152 -26.13 -32.77 -8.79
N ARG A 153 -25.26 -31.75 -8.74
CA ARG A 153 -24.35 -31.49 -7.63
C ARG A 153 -24.85 -30.41 -6.66
N ASN A 154 -26.04 -29.84 -6.87
CA ASN A 154 -26.64 -28.76 -6.07
C ASN A 154 -25.70 -27.57 -5.81
N LEU A 155 -24.99 -27.11 -6.85
CA LEU A 155 -23.89 -26.14 -6.68
C LEU A 155 -24.34 -24.68 -6.74
N GLY A 156 -25.53 -24.39 -7.26
CA GLY A 156 -26.10 -23.04 -7.39
C GLY A 156 -26.59 -22.72 -8.81
N ILE A 157 -26.75 -21.42 -9.09
CA ILE A 157 -27.24 -20.90 -10.38
C ILE A 157 -26.07 -20.22 -11.12
N ALA A 158 -25.92 -20.53 -12.40
CA ALA A 158 -25.00 -19.85 -13.32
C ALA A 158 -25.74 -19.34 -14.55
N THR A 159 -25.22 -18.28 -15.17
CA THR A 159 -25.71 -17.80 -16.47
C THR A 159 -24.70 -18.19 -17.56
N PHE A 160 -25.18 -18.81 -18.62
CA PHE A 160 -24.36 -19.30 -19.73
C PHE A 160 -24.58 -18.45 -20.98
N MET A 161 -23.50 -18.04 -21.63
CA MET A 161 -23.54 -17.37 -22.92
C MET A 161 -23.23 -18.39 -24.03
N ILE A 162 -24.24 -18.66 -24.87
CA ILE A 162 -24.13 -19.62 -25.97
C ILE A 162 -23.65 -18.88 -27.23
N LEU A 163 -22.41 -19.16 -27.67
CA LEU A 163 -21.78 -18.48 -28.80
C LEU A 163 -22.56 -18.66 -30.11
N GLU A 164 -23.04 -19.87 -30.40
CA GLU A 164 -23.81 -20.18 -31.61
C GLU A 164 -25.01 -19.23 -31.80
N LYS A 165 -25.67 -18.84 -30.71
CA LYS A 165 -26.85 -17.94 -30.76
C LYS A 165 -26.49 -16.46 -30.91
N GLN A 166 -25.24 -16.09 -30.71
CA GLN A 166 -24.78 -14.70 -30.87
C GLN A 166 -24.33 -14.37 -32.30
N ALA A 167 -24.37 -15.32 -33.23
CA ALA A 167 -23.88 -15.15 -34.61
C ALA A 167 -24.49 -13.96 -35.36
N HIS A 168 -25.72 -13.56 -35.02
CA HIS A 168 -26.40 -12.40 -35.63
C HIS A 168 -25.67 -11.06 -35.38
N HIS A 169 -24.78 -10.99 -34.39
CA HIS A 169 -23.94 -9.82 -34.11
C HIS A 169 -22.70 -9.71 -35.00
N LEU A 170 -22.31 -10.77 -35.72
CA LEU A 170 -21.08 -10.79 -36.55
C LEU A 170 -21.04 -9.67 -37.59
N ARG A 171 -22.19 -9.34 -38.20
CA ARG A 171 -22.28 -8.25 -39.19
C ARG A 171 -21.95 -6.89 -38.58
N LYS A 172 -22.50 -6.60 -37.39
CA LYS A 172 -22.28 -5.34 -36.66
C LYS A 172 -20.88 -5.23 -36.05
N LEU A 173 -20.24 -6.36 -35.80
CA LEU A 173 -18.85 -6.42 -35.31
C LEU A 173 -17.85 -5.87 -36.34
N GLN A 174 -18.11 -6.11 -37.62
CA GLN A 174 -17.22 -5.76 -38.73
C GLN A 174 -17.41 -4.31 -39.23
N GLU A 175 -18.45 -3.62 -38.76
CA GLU A 175 -18.75 -2.25 -39.15
C GLU A 175 -17.75 -1.28 -38.49
N LYS A 176 -17.12 -0.42 -39.31
CA LYS A 176 -16.28 0.67 -38.81
C LYS A 176 -17.16 1.83 -38.37
N VAL A 177 -17.05 2.16 -37.09
CA VAL A 177 -17.91 3.12 -36.42
C VAL A 177 -17.10 4.37 -36.03
N LYS A 178 -17.70 5.56 -36.20
CA LYS A 178 -17.14 6.80 -35.66
C LYS A 178 -17.82 7.13 -34.33
N THR A 179 -17.06 7.23 -33.26
CA THR A 179 -17.60 7.54 -31.94
C THR A 179 -17.82 9.06 -31.77
N PRO A 180 -18.87 9.47 -31.02
CA PRO A 180 -19.09 10.87 -30.67
C PRO A 180 -17.90 11.43 -29.87
N GLU A 181 -17.51 12.68 -30.10
CA GLU A 181 -16.40 13.35 -29.38
C GLU A 181 -15.03 12.62 -29.39
N GLY A 182 -14.86 11.59 -30.22
CA GLY A 182 -13.63 10.79 -30.27
C GLY A 182 -13.40 9.92 -29.02
N VAL A 183 -14.44 9.64 -28.21
CA VAL A 183 -14.29 8.77 -27.04
C VAL A 183 -14.05 7.31 -27.45
N PRO A 184 -13.24 6.55 -26.70
CA PRO A 184 -12.98 5.15 -27.01
C PRO A 184 -14.20 4.27 -26.68
N ARG A 185 -14.45 3.26 -27.50
CA ARG A 185 -15.46 2.21 -27.26
C ARG A 185 -14.82 1.10 -26.41
N LEU A 186 -15.50 0.66 -25.35
CA LEU A 186 -14.99 -0.38 -24.43
C LEU A 186 -14.60 -1.65 -25.16
N PHE A 187 -15.42 -2.08 -26.12
CA PHE A 187 -15.16 -3.28 -26.91
C PHE A 187 -13.81 -3.22 -27.65
N ASP A 188 -13.42 -2.06 -28.18
CA ASP A 188 -12.16 -1.92 -28.95
C ASP A 188 -10.92 -1.92 -28.04
N LEU A 189 -11.11 -1.66 -26.74
CA LEU A 189 -10.05 -1.68 -25.73
C LEU A 189 -9.79 -3.09 -25.19
N VAL A 190 -10.70 -4.04 -25.43
CA VAL A 190 -10.58 -5.42 -24.95
C VAL A 190 -9.69 -6.23 -25.89
N LYS A 191 -8.64 -6.82 -25.33
CA LYS A 191 -7.74 -7.77 -26.01
C LYS A 191 -8.22 -9.20 -25.73
N VAL A 192 -8.31 -10.02 -26.77
CA VAL A 192 -8.83 -11.40 -26.68
C VAL A 192 -7.87 -12.35 -27.39
N LYS A 193 -7.66 -13.58 -26.88
CA LYS A 193 -6.80 -14.60 -27.50
C LYS A 193 -7.40 -15.08 -28.83
N ASP A 194 -8.69 -15.42 -28.84
CA ASP A 194 -9.40 -15.92 -30.04
C ASP A 194 -10.41 -14.92 -30.58
N GLU A 195 -10.43 -14.72 -31.91
CA GLU A 195 -11.37 -13.79 -32.55
C GLU A 195 -12.84 -14.22 -32.39
N LYS A 196 -13.12 -15.52 -32.27
CA LYS A 196 -14.48 -16.05 -32.02
C LYS A 196 -15.05 -15.52 -30.70
N LEU A 197 -14.20 -15.29 -29.70
CA LEU A 197 -14.61 -14.79 -28.39
C LEU A 197 -14.90 -13.28 -28.40
N LYS A 198 -14.42 -12.52 -29.40
CA LYS A 198 -14.84 -11.12 -29.60
C LYS A 198 -16.35 -11.02 -29.80
N LEU A 199 -16.98 -12.04 -30.38
CA LEU A 199 -18.43 -12.09 -30.53
C LEU A 199 -19.15 -12.06 -29.17
N ALA A 200 -18.64 -12.79 -28.17
CA ALA A 200 -19.19 -12.78 -26.82
C ALA A 200 -19.05 -11.42 -26.13
N PHE A 201 -17.86 -10.80 -26.24
CA PHE A 201 -17.63 -9.45 -25.70
C PHE A 201 -18.50 -8.40 -26.39
N PHE A 202 -18.74 -8.52 -27.70
CA PHE A 202 -19.62 -7.59 -28.40
C PHE A 202 -21.09 -7.80 -28.04
N ALA A 203 -21.53 -9.03 -27.79
CA ALA A 203 -22.90 -9.31 -27.36
C ALA A 203 -23.23 -8.66 -26.00
N THR A 204 -22.25 -8.56 -25.09
CA THR A 204 -22.44 -7.95 -23.76
C THR A 204 -22.16 -6.44 -23.72
N LEU A 205 -21.10 -5.99 -24.41
CA LEU A 205 -20.68 -4.59 -24.41
C LEU A 205 -21.40 -3.79 -25.49
N GLY A 206 -21.56 -4.34 -26.69
CA GLY A 206 -22.04 -3.61 -27.87
C GLY A 206 -21.31 -2.29 -28.09
N ASN A 207 -22.04 -1.28 -28.56
CA ASN A 207 -21.54 0.08 -28.75
C ASN A 207 -21.54 0.89 -27.44
N THR A 208 -20.85 0.39 -26.41
CA THR A 208 -20.65 1.13 -25.14
C THR A 208 -19.38 1.96 -25.20
N VAL A 209 -19.48 3.25 -24.93
CA VAL A 209 -18.36 4.20 -24.95
C VAL A 209 -17.93 4.64 -23.56
N VAL A 210 -16.66 5.01 -23.40
CA VAL A 210 -16.09 5.47 -22.12
C VAL A 210 -15.94 6.97 -22.12
N ALA A 211 -16.67 7.65 -21.23
CA ALA A 211 -16.49 9.07 -20.93
C ALA A 211 -15.50 9.26 -19.78
N LYS A 212 -14.84 10.42 -19.72
CA LYS A 212 -13.97 10.78 -18.60
C LYS A 212 -14.80 11.11 -17.36
N ASP A 213 -15.78 11.99 -17.53
CA ASP A 213 -16.56 12.59 -16.45
C ASP A 213 -18.07 12.47 -16.69
N LEU A 214 -18.88 12.70 -15.65
CA LEU A 214 -20.34 12.62 -15.70
C LEU A 214 -20.96 13.60 -16.71
N ASP A 215 -20.40 14.80 -16.84
CA ASP A 215 -20.88 15.82 -17.78
C ASP A 215 -20.69 15.38 -19.24
N GLN A 216 -19.54 14.78 -19.53
CA GLN A 216 -19.26 14.21 -20.84
C GLN A 216 -20.19 13.02 -21.12
N ALA A 217 -20.41 12.16 -20.12
CA ALA A 217 -21.31 11.02 -20.25
C ALA A 217 -22.75 11.46 -20.54
N THR A 218 -23.24 12.47 -19.83
CA THR A 218 -24.58 13.04 -19.99
C THR A 218 -24.75 13.64 -21.39
N ARG A 219 -23.77 14.41 -21.86
CA ARG A 219 -23.79 15.02 -23.19
C ARG A 219 -23.86 13.97 -24.29
N ILE A 220 -23.02 12.93 -24.22
CA ILE A 220 -23.01 11.86 -25.22
C ILE A 220 -24.30 11.03 -25.15
N ALA A 221 -24.77 10.68 -23.95
CA ALA A 221 -25.96 9.84 -23.78
C ALA A 221 -27.24 10.49 -24.34
N TYR A 222 -27.40 11.81 -24.21
CA TYR A 222 -28.62 12.52 -24.64
C TYR A 222 -28.50 13.24 -25.99
N THR A 223 -27.29 13.57 -26.47
CA THR A 223 -27.09 14.33 -27.73
C THR A 223 -26.72 13.45 -28.91
N ALA A 224 -26.08 12.29 -28.68
CA ALA A 224 -25.56 11.46 -29.77
C ALA A 224 -26.63 10.61 -30.47
N ASP A 225 -26.27 10.10 -31.65
CA ASP A 225 -27.04 9.10 -32.39
C ASP A 225 -27.49 7.96 -31.47
N ASN A 226 -28.68 7.40 -31.77
CA ASN A 226 -29.34 6.38 -30.95
C ASN A 226 -28.45 5.14 -30.67
N GLU A 227 -27.40 4.95 -31.46
CA GLU A 227 -26.46 3.83 -31.36
C GLU A 227 -25.46 3.91 -30.19
N PHE A 228 -25.03 5.12 -29.78
CA PHE A 228 -24.00 5.35 -28.73
C PHE A 228 -24.54 5.88 -27.40
N ARG A 229 -25.86 5.77 -27.19
CA ARG A 229 -26.50 6.24 -25.95
C ARG A 229 -26.06 5.48 -24.69
N ARG A 230 -25.37 4.35 -24.83
CA ARG A 230 -24.82 3.59 -23.70
C ARG A 230 -23.41 4.08 -23.38
N VAL A 231 -23.27 4.78 -22.26
CA VAL A 231 -22.02 5.46 -21.88
C VAL A 231 -21.65 5.09 -20.46
N VAL A 232 -20.39 4.78 -20.21
CA VAL A 232 -19.85 4.57 -18.85
C VAL A 232 -18.74 5.57 -18.57
N THR A 233 -18.68 6.10 -17.37
CA THR A 233 -17.58 6.96 -16.91
C THR A 233 -16.42 6.13 -16.36
N LEU A 234 -15.22 6.70 -16.28
CA LEU A 234 -14.08 6.05 -15.62
C LEU A 234 -14.37 5.71 -14.15
N ASP A 235 -15.21 6.52 -13.49
CA ASP A 235 -15.61 6.35 -12.08
C ASP A 235 -16.74 5.32 -11.88
N GLY A 236 -17.28 4.74 -12.96
CA GLY A 236 -18.30 3.69 -12.86
C GLY A 236 -19.76 4.16 -12.78
N ALA A 237 -20.06 5.38 -13.24
CA ALA A 237 -21.44 5.77 -13.57
C ALA A 237 -21.81 5.26 -14.98
N LEU A 238 -22.96 4.60 -15.14
CA LEU A 238 -23.44 3.98 -16.37
C LEU A 238 -24.77 4.58 -16.82
N PHE A 239 -24.86 4.96 -18.09
CA PHE A 239 -26.07 5.37 -18.79
C PHE A 239 -26.47 4.26 -19.76
N GLU A 240 -27.71 3.80 -19.73
CA GLU A 240 -28.22 2.79 -20.64
C GLU A 240 -29.03 3.37 -21.79
N LYS A 241 -29.15 2.60 -22.89
CA LYS A 241 -29.97 2.95 -24.05
C LYS A 241 -31.46 3.10 -23.71
N SER A 242 -31.91 2.44 -22.65
CA SER A 242 -33.26 2.52 -22.09
C SER A 242 -33.56 3.88 -21.44
N GLY A 243 -32.55 4.73 -21.25
CA GLY A 243 -32.67 6.01 -20.56
C GLY A 243 -32.46 5.92 -19.04
N THR A 244 -32.13 4.74 -18.51
CA THR A 244 -31.75 4.58 -17.10
C THR A 244 -30.32 5.03 -16.86
N MET A 245 -30.07 5.58 -15.67
CA MET A 245 -28.75 5.99 -15.20
C MET A 245 -28.46 5.30 -13.87
N SER A 246 -27.26 4.74 -13.73
CA SER A 246 -26.77 4.09 -12.51
C SER A 246 -25.47 4.77 -12.07
N GLY A 247 -25.46 5.35 -10.87
CA GLY A 247 -24.27 5.97 -10.26
C GLY A 247 -24.53 6.29 -8.77
N GLY A 248 -23.52 6.15 -7.90
CA GLY A 248 -23.66 6.36 -6.45
C GLY A 248 -22.38 6.08 -5.66
N GLY A 249 -22.36 6.42 -4.36
CA GLY A 249 -21.16 6.47 -3.50
C GLY A 249 -20.70 5.16 -2.84
N GLY A 250 -20.99 3.99 -3.44
CA GLY A 250 -20.43 2.71 -2.99
C GLY A 250 -18.98 2.53 -3.47
N LYS A 251 -18.23 1.55 -2.92
CA LYS A 251 -16.93 1.18 -3.50
C LYS A 251 -17.11 0.84 -4.99
N PRO A 252 -16.29 1.39 -5.90
CA PRO A 252 -16.38 1.09 -7.32
C PRO A 252 -16.25 -0.42 -7.54
N ARG A 253 -17.13 -0.98 -8.37
CA ARG A 253 -17.10 -2.40 -8.75
C ARG A 253 -15.96 -2.62 -9.74
N GLY A 254 -14.74 -2.86 -9.25
CA GLY A 254 -13.57 -3.26 -10.04
C GLY A 254 -13.24 -4.75 -9.88
N GLY A 255 -12.37 -5.27 -10.76
CA GLY A 255 -11.77 -6.60 -10.65
C GLY A 255 -12.51 -7.73 -11.38
N LYS A 256 -13.50 -7.44 -12.23
CA LYS A 256 -14.19 -8.47 -13.03
C LYS A 256 -13.43 -8.89 -14.29
N MET A 257 -12.38 -8.16 -14.65
CA MET A 257 -11.54 -8.42 -15.82
C MET A 257 -10.07 -8.06 -15.52
N GLY A 258 -9.12 -8.89 -15.97
CA GLY A 258 -7.70 -8.69 -15.72
C GLY A 258 -6.98 -7.82 -16.76
N THR A 259 -5.78 -7.36 -16.41
CA THR A 259 -4.83 -6.69 -17.34
C THR A 259 -4.13 -7.65 -18.30
N SER A 260 -4.14 -8.95 -17.98
CA SER A 260 -3.62 -10.04 -18.82
C SER A 260 -4.65 -11.18 -18.89
N ILE A 261 -4.64 -11.90 -20.02
CA ILE A 261 -5.57 -13.01 -20.26
C ILE A 261 -5.11 -14.19 -19.42
N ARG A 262 -5.93 -14.59 -18.44
CA ARG A 262 -5.54 -15.51 -17.37
C ARG A 262 -5.64 -16.96 -17.83
N GLU A 263 -4.59 -17.73 -17.57
CA GLU A 263 -4.69 -19.18 -17.37
C GLU A 263 -4.85 -19.41 -15.86
N SER A 264 -5.64 -20.42 -15.48
CA SER A 264 -5.93 -20.71 -14.07
C SER A 264 -4.64 -20.82 -13.25
N VAL A 265 -4.60 -20.16 -12.09
CA VAL A 265 -3.43 -20.19 -11.22
C VAL A 265 -3.33 -21.57 -10.57
N SER A 266 -2.36 -22.39 -11.00
CA SER A 266 -2.05 -23.67 -10.35
C SER A 266 -1.52 -23.46 -8.93
N GLU A 267 -1.86 -24.36 -8.00
CA GLU A 267 -1.31 -24.36 -6.62
C GLU A 267 0.22 -24.41 -6.61
N GLU A 268 0.82 -25.07 -7.61
CA GLU A 268 2.27 -25.14 -7.80
C GLU A 268 2.88 -23.77 -8.09
N ALA A 269 2.17 -22.88 -8.80
CA ALA A 269 2.66 -21.54 -9.11
C ALA A 269 2.72 -20.65 -7.86
N VAL A 270 1.78 -20.82 -6.93
CA VAL A 270 1.78 -20.13 -5.63
C VAL A 270 2.95 -20.60 -4.78
N MET A 271 3.12 -21.93 -4.65
CA MET A 271 4.21 -22.51 -3.87
C MET A 271 5.59 -22.14 -4.42
N ASN A 272 5.76 -22.13 -5.75
CA ASN A 272 7.02 -21.74 -6.37
C ASN A 272 7.35 -20.26 -6.11
N ALA A 273 6.36 -19.37 -6.22
CA ALA A 273 6.55 -17.95 -5.93
C ALA A 273 6.87 -17.68 -4.44
N GLU A 274 6.24 -18.42 -3.51
CA GLU A 274 6.57 -18.35 -2.08
C GLU A 274 7.96 -18.89 -1.77
N ASN A 275 8.36 -20.00 -2.40
CA ASN A 275 9.70 -20.57 -2.24
C ASN A 275 10.79 -19.63 -2.75
N ASP A 276 10.57 -18.98 -3.88
CA ASP A 276 11.52 -18.01 -4.44
C ASP A 276 11.63 -16.76 -3.56
N LEU A 277 10.50 -16.28 -3.01
CA LEU A 277 10.52 -15.20 -2.02
C LEU A 277 11.30 -15.61 -0.76
N ASN A 278 11.06 -16.80 -0.21
CA ASN A 278 11.75 -17.27 0.99
C ASN A 278 13.27 -17.39 0.76
N LYS A 279 13.71 -17.88 -0.40
CA LYS A 279 15.14 -17.92 -0.75
C LYS A 279 15.77 -16.53 -0.76
N LEU A 280 15.09 -15.54 -1.35
CA LEU A 280 15.59 -14.15 -1.40
C LEU A 280 15.63 -13.51 0.00
N VAL A 281 14.62 -13.76 0.83
CA VAL A 281 14.57 -13.32 2.23
C VAL A 281 15.71 -13.93 3.04
N ASP A 282 15.98 -15.22 2.87
CA ASP A 282 17.07 -15.93 3.54
C ASP A 282 18.46 -15.46 3.07
N GLN A 283 18.59 -15.11 1.79
CA GLN A 283 19.83 -14.51 1.28
C GLN A 283 20.06 -13.11 1.87
N LEU A 284 19.02 -12.28 1.92
CA LEU A 284 19.09 -10.94 2.53
C LEU A 284 19.38 -10.99 4.03
N SER A 285 18.78 -11.95 4.76
CA SER A 285 19.03 -12.10 6.20
C SER A 285 20.49 -12.48 6.48
N LYS A 286 21.04 -13.45 5.74
CA LYS A 286 22.47 -13.84 5.82
C LYS A 286 23.40 -12.68 5.44
N LEU A 287 23.05 -11.92 4.41
CA LEU A 287 23.81 -10.73 4.00
C LEU A 287 23.85 -9.66 5.10
N ARG A 288 22.71 -9.38 5.74
CA ARG A 288 22.63 -8.43 6.85
C ARG A 288 23.43 -8.87 8.08
N GLU A 289 23.44 -10.16 8.37
CA GLU A 289 24.28 -10.74 9.42
C GLU A 289 25.77 -10.54 9.10
N ASN A 290 26.18 -10.88 7.87
CA ASN A 290 27.56 -10.67 7.40
C ASN A 290 27.99 -9.20 7.44
N ILE A 291 27.12 -8.26 7.06
CA ILE A 291 27.38 -6.81 7.15
C ILE A 291 27.62 -6.42 8.60
N ASN A 292 26.75 -6.87 9.51
CA ASN A 292 26.88 -6.53 10.93
C ASN A 292 28.17 -7.10 11.53
N ASP A 293 28.53 -8.32 11.18
CA ASP A 293 29.76 -8.96 11.65
C ASP A 293 31.02 -8.31 11.09
N ALA A 294 31.05 -7.99 9.80
CA ALA A 294 32.14 -7.24 9.18
C ALA A 294 32.31 -5.86 9.83
N LYS A 295 31.21 -5.16 10.10
CA LYS A 295 31.19 -3.85 10.77
C LYS A 295 31.67 -3.91 12.22
N LYS A 296 31.26 -4.94 12.98
CA LYS A 296 31.76 -5.18 14.35
C LYS A 296 33.26 -5.46 14.34
N ARG A 297 33.72 -6.33 13.44
CA ARG A 297 35.15 -6.64 13.28
C ARG A 297 35.95 -5.38 12.95
N TYR A 298 35.49 -4.60 11.98
CA TYR A 298 36.11 -3.32 11.60
C TYR A 298 36.27 -2.38 12.80
N ARG A 299 35.18 -2.12 13.55
CA ARG A 299 35.21 -1.27 14.74
C ARG A 299 36.17 -1.78 15.81
N SER A 300 36.13 -3.08 16.09
CA SER A 300 37.01 -3.68 17.10
C SER A 300 38.49 -3.56 16.74
N LEU A 301 38.83 -3.68 15.44
CA LEU A 301 40.19 -3.53 14.94
C LEU A 301 40.64 -2.07 14.94
N GLU A 302 39.74 -1.12 14.63
CA GLU A 302 40.02 0.31 14.66
C GLU A 302 40.22 0.82 16.11
N ASP A 303 39.41 0.34 17.05
CA ASP A 303 39.59 0.60 18.49
C ASP A 303 40.91 0.03 19.01
N ALA A 304 41.25 -1.21 18.61
CA ALA A 304 42.52 -1.85 18.98
C ALA A 304 43.73 -1.08 18.41
N LYS A 305 43.63 -0.66 17.15
CA LYS A 305 44.63 0.18 16.49
C LYS A 305 44.83 1.50 17.24
N SER A 306 43.75 2.21 17.58
CA SER A 306 43.84 3.48 18.31
C SER A 306 44.52 3.34 19.67
N ARG A 307 44.24 2.25 20.39
CA ARG A 307 44.93 1.93 21.66
C ARG A 307 46.43 1.71 21.46
N LEU A 308 46.81 0.94 20.44
CA LEU A 308 48.22 0.69 20.12
C LEU A 308 48.92 1.96 19.65
N GLU A 309 48.26 2.86 18.91
CA GLU A 309 48.82 4.16 18.52
C GLU A 309 49.08 5.06 19.73
N MET A 310 48.20 5.05 20.74
CA MET A 310 48.43 5.73 22.02
C MET A 310 49.62 5.12 22.78
N GLU A 311 49.72 3.80 22.84
CA GLU A 311 50.85 3.11 23.48
C GLU A 311 52.17 3.41 22.78
N LEU A 312 52.15 3.44 21.44
CA LEU A 312 53.30 3.80 20.61
C LEU A 312 53.73 5.26 20.85
N ALA A 313 52.78 6.19 20.91
CA ALA A 313 53.09 7.59 21.20
C ALA A 313 53.70 7.76 22.60
N LYS A 314 53.22 6.99 23.58
CA LYS A 314 53.79 6.97 24.94
C LYS A 314 55.20 6.40 24.93
N ALA A 315 55.43 5.26 24.28
CA ALA A 315 56.73 4.63 24.18
C ALA A 315 57.76 5.54 23.46
N LYS A 316 57.37 6.21 22.37
CA LYS A 316 58.22 7.18 21.65
C LYS A 316 58.62 8.36 22.55
N LYS A 317 57.68 8.91 23.33
CA LYS A 317 57.99 9.98 24.30
C LYS A 317 58.91 9.51 25.43
N GLU A 318 58.74 8.28 25.92
CA GLU A 318 59.64 7.69 26.92
C GLU A 318 61.07 7.56 26.37
N VAL A 319 61.22 7.10 25.12
CA VAL A 319 62.52 7.01 24.43
C VAL A 319 63.14 8.39 24.22
N GLU A 320 62.38 9.39 23.75
CA GLU A 320 62.87 10.77 23.64
C GLU A 320 63.36 11.33 24.98
N SER A 321 62.62 11.09 26.06
CA SER A 321 63.03 11.50 27.40
C SER A 321 64.29 10.78 27.86
N MET A 322 64.44 9.49 27.57
CA MET A 322 65.66 8.73 27.91
C MET A 322 66.86 9.17 27.07
N ASN A 323 66.67 9.49 25.79
CA ASN A 323 67.70 10.05 24.92
C ASN A 323 68.16 11.44 25.41
N ALA A 324 67.24 12.28 25.87
CA ALA A 324 67.58 13.56 26.50
C ALA A 324 68.39 13.38 27.79
N GLN A 325 68.06 12.36 28.61
CA GLN A 325 68.85 12.01 29.80
C GLN A 325 70.23 11.44 29.43
N TYR A 326 70.31 10.61 28.38
CA TYR A 326 71.54 10.05 27.89
C TYR A 326 72.50 11.15 27.44
N THR A 327 72.05 12.05 26.57
CA THR A 327 72.85 13.20 26.08
C THR A 327 73.25 14.17 27.19
N TYR A 328 72.41 14.35 28.22
CA TYR A 328 72.80 15.13 29.41
C TYR A 328 73.91 14.45 30.20
N ASN A 329 73.81 13.14 30.44
CA ASN A 329 74.83 12.38 31.15
C ASN A 329 76.13 12.27 30.36
N GLU A 330 76.08 12.18 29.03
CA GLU A 330 77.23 12.21 28.14
C GLU A 330 78.05 13.49 28.32
N LYS A 331 77.40 14.66 28.24
CA LYS A 331 78.05 15.96 28.51
C LYS A 331 78.61 16.07 29.92
N ARG A 332 77.92 15.48 30.90
CA ARG A 332 78.43 15.42 32.28
C ARG A 332 79.66 14.54 32.38
N LEU A 333 79.71 13.44 31.62
CA LEU A 333 80.84 12.52 31.57
C LEU A 333 82.08 13.22 31.01
N ASP A 334 81.95 13.98 29.92
CA ASP A 334 83.05 14.79 29.36
C ASP A 334 83.66 15.73 30.42
N SER A 335 82.80 16.37 31.22
CA SER A 335 83.23 17.27 32.30
C SER A 335 83.90 16.54 33.47
N LEU A 336 83.42 15.34 33.81
CA LEU A 336 83.98 14.50 34.86
C LEU A 336 85.30 13.86 34.42
N GLU A 337 85.43 13.50 33.15
CA GLU A 337 86.65 12.94 32.56
C GLU A 337 87.78 13.96 32.52
N ALA A 338 87.45 15.21 32.17
CA ALA A 338 88.37 16.35 32.29
C ALA A 338 88.80 16.63 33.75
N ALA A 339 87.98 16.29 34.75
CA ALA A 339 88.29 16.45 36.17
C ALA A 339 89.03 15.25 36.78
N ALA A 340 88.81 14.04 36.24
CA ALA A 340 89.41 12.79 36.70
C ALA A 340 90.85 12.60 36.21
N ASN A 341 91.21 13.21 35.08
CA ASN A 341 92.58 13.22 34.54
C ASN A 341 93.35 14.48 34.99
N PRO A 342 94.31 14.37 35.93
CA PRO A 342 95.17 15.49 36.29
C PRO A 342 96.03 15.92 35.09
N LYS A 343 96.24 17.22 34.95
CA LYS A 343 97.16 17.78 33.94
C LYS A 343 98.61 17.41 34.30
N ASP A 344 99.49 17.26 33.31
CA ASP A 344 100.90 16.89 33.53
C ASP A 344 101.63 17.82 34.53
N ASP A 345 101.25 19.10 34.56
CA ASP A 345 101.76 20.08 35.53
C ASP A 345 101.36 19.76 36.98
N GLU A 346 100.15 19.25 37.21
CA GLU A 346 99.65 18.86 38.54
C GLU A 346 100.30 17.56 39.01
N ILE A 347 100.56 16.63 38.09
CA ILE A 347 101.28 15.38 38.37
C ILE A 347 102.73 15.68 38.76
N SER A 348 103.38 16.60 38.03
CA SER A 348 104.75 17.04 38.31
C SER A 348 104.83 17.74 39.66
N ARG A 349 103.89 18.64 39.95
CA ARG A 349 103.80 19.33 41.24
C ARG A 349 103.45 18.41 42.40
N MET A 350 102.68 17.34 42.16
CA MET A 350 102.41 16.31 43.17
C MET A 350 103.64 15.47 43.47
N LYS A 351 104.47 15.14 42.48
CA LYS A 351 105.76 14.46 42.69
C LYS A 351 106.75 15.36 43.42
N GLU A 352 106.87 16.62 43.01
CA GLU A 352 107.68 17.62 43.71
C GLU A 352 107.23 17.80 45.15
N LEU A 353 105.93 17.87 45.42
CA LEU A 353 105.40 17.95 46.79
C LEU A 353 105.61 16.66 47.57
N ASP A 354 105.49 15.47 46.96
CA ASP A 354 105.78 14.19 47.64
C ASP A 354 107.29 14.08 47.98
N ASP A 355 108.18 14.55 47.09
CA ASP A 355 109.63 14.61 47.31
C ASP A 355 110.00 15.68 48.35
N LEU A 356 109.34 16.84 48.33
CA LEU A 356 109.50 17.89 49.34
C LEU A 356 109.00 17.41 50.71
N ILE A 357 107.86 16.71 50.77
CA ILE A 357 107.33 16.12 52.00
C ILE A 357 108.27 15.03 52.53
N SER A 358 108.85 14.21 51.65
CA SER A 358 109.86 13.19 52.01
C SER A 358 111.12 13.82 52.60
N THR A 359 111.67 14.85 51.94
CA THR A 359 112.86 15.57 52.40
C THR A 359 112.60 16.33 53.71
N GLU A 360 111.46 17.01 53.82
CA GLU A 360 111.01 17.67 55.05
C GLU A 360 110.69 16.68 56.17
N GLN A 361 110.21 15.46 55.88
CA GLN A 361 110.02 14.41 56.91
C GLN A 361 111.35 13.87 57.42
N VAL A 362 112.38 13.78 56.58
CA VAL A 362 113.74 13.41 57.00
C VAL A 362 114.39 14.54 57.78
N ALA A 363 114.17 15.80 57.38
CA ALA A 363 114.59 16.99 58.10
C ALA A 363 113.86 17.09 59.45
N LEU A 364 112.55 16.87 59.52
CA LEU A 364 111.73 16.80 60.73
C LEU A 364 112.18 15.70 61.67
N LYS A 365 112.50 14.50 61.18
CA LYS A 365 113.03 13.42 62.05
C LYS A 365 114.40 13.74 62.63
N LYS A 366 115.24 14.49 61.90
CA LYS A 366 116.52 15.03 62.43
C LYS A 366 116.26 16.18 63.42
N LEU A 367 115.32 17.06 63.09
CA LEU A 367 114.93 18.20 63.91
C LEU A 367 114.24 17.74 65.20
N GLU A 368 113.40 16.70 65.18
CA GLU A 368 112.73 16.10 66.34
C GLU A 368 113.72 15.49 67.34
N LYS A 369 114.83 14.94 66.86
CA LYS A 369 115.92 14.47 67.72
C LYS A 369 116.70 15.61 68.38
N SER A 370 116.89 16.74 67.69
CA SER A 370 117.50 17.95 68.27
C SER A 370 116.51 18.81 69.07
N SER A 371 115.22 18.70 68.74
CA SER A 371 114.12 19.51 69.28
C SER A 371 113.48 18.85 70.49
N SER A 372 113.71 17.58 70.81
CA SER A 372 113.21 17.00 72.08
C SER A 372 113.56 17.87 73.30
N LYS A 373 114.80 18.40 73.36
CA LYS A 373 115.24 19.35 74.40
C LYS A 373 114.58 20.73 74.33
N LEU A 374 114.26 21.22 73.12
CA LEU A 374 113.54 22.49 72.91
C LEU A 374 112.02 22.33 73.06
N LYS A 375 111.48 21.14 72.84
CA LYS A 375 110.06 20.76 72.89
C LYS A 375 109.63 20.54 74.33
N ASP A 376 110.54 20.08 75.21
CA ASP A 376 110.33 20.08 76.66
C ASP A 376 110.27 21.52 77.20
N GLN A 377 111.18 22.40 76.76
CA GLN A 377 111.17 23.83 77.12
C GLN A 377 110.00 24.61 76.49
N ALA A 378 109.63 24.28 75.25
CA ALA A 378 108.48 24.86 74.56
C ALA A 378 107.16 24.34 75.12
N SER A 379 107.07 23.10 75.60
CA SER A 379 105.89 22.57 76.30
C SER A 379 105.69 23.25 77.65
N GLU A 380 106.78 23.55 78.38
CA GLU A 380 106.71 24.40 79.59
C GLU A 380 106.28 25.84 79.28
N LEU A 381 106.75 26.43 78.17
CA LEU A 381 106.34 27.77 77.74
C LEU A 381 104.92 27.80 77.14
N GLN A 382 104.49 26.76 76.43
CA GLN A 382 103.14 26.61 75.88
C GLN A 382 102.13 26.40 77.02
N GLN A 383 102.44 25.59 78.04
CA GLN A 383 101.62 25.51 79.26
C GLN A 383 101.56 26.84 80.01
N LYS A 384 102.63 27.65 80.00
CA LYS A 384 102.62 29.01 80.59
C LYS A 384 101.82 29.99 79.73
N ILE A 385 101.83 29.89 78.40
CA ILE A 385 101.09 30.77 77.47
C ILE A 385 99.59 30.42 77.44
N GLU A 386 99.25 29.13 77.44
CA GLU A 386 97.88 28.62 77.44
C GLU A 386 97.19 28.82 78.81
N ASN A 387 97.97 29.07 79.86
CA ASN A 387 97.52 29.52 81.19
C ASN A 387 97.69 31.04 81.44
N ALA A 388 98.44 31.79 80.61
CA ALA A 388 98.66 33.24 80.77
C ALA A 388 97.41 34.08 80.44
N GLY A 389 96.47 33.56 79.67
CA GLY A 389 95.18 34.20 79.39
C GLY A 389 94.10 33.99 80.46
N GLY A 390 94.38 33.16 81.48
CA GLY A 390 93.41 32.74 82.49
C GLY A 390 92.16 32.04 81.91
N GLN A 391 91.21 31.71 82.79
CA GLN A 391 89.90 31.15 82.41
C GLN A 391 89.14 32.06 81.44
N VAL A 392 89.30 33.38 81.61
CA VAL A 392 88.58 34.43 80.88
C VAL A 392 88.82 34.38 79.37
N LEU A 393 90.07 34.16 78.91
CA LEU A 393 90.38 34.12 77.47
C LEU A 393 89.90 32.81 76.82
N LYS A 394 89.92 31.69 77.55
CA LYS A 394 89.37 30.40 77.10
C LYS A 394 87.85 30.47 76.98
N ASP A 395 87.18 31.07 77.97
CA ASP A 395 85.73 31.30 77.94
C ASP A 395 85.34 32.22 76.78
N GLN A 396 86.15 33.25 76.48
CA GLN A 396 85.86 34.17 75.39
C GLN A 396 86.10 33.54 74.01
N LYS A 397 87.13 32.71 73.83
CA LYS A 397 87.32 31.92 72.59
C LYS A 397 86.18 30.93 72.37
N ALA A 398 85.76 30.22 73.41
CA ALA A 398 84.62 29.30 73.33
C ALA A 398 83.32 30.04 72.96
N LYS A 399 83.10 31.26 73.46
CA LYS A 399 81.98 32.11 73.04
C LYS A 399 82.08 32.51 71.57
N VAL A 400 83.25 32.92 71.08
CA VAL A 400 83.45 33.31 69.67
C VAL A 400 83.21 32.12 68.74
N GLU A 401 83.72 30.94 69.08
CA GLU A 401 83.53 29.72 68.28
C GLU A 401 82.05 29.29 68.26
N LYS A 402 81.36 29.44 69.39
CA LYS A 402 79.91 29.22 69.48
C LYS A 402 79.14 30.22 68.63
N ILE A 403 79.46 31.51 68.71
CA ILE A 403 78.87 32.58 67.89
C ILE A 403 79.12 32.30 66.40
N GLN A 404 80.34 31.89 66.02
CA GLN A 404 80.68 31.57 64.64
C GLN A 404 79.83 30.39 64.12
N SER A 405 79.67 29.34 64.94
CA SER A 405 78.82 28.20 64.59
C SER A 405 77.33 28.58 64.47
N GLU A 406 76.86 29.51 65.30
CA GLU A 406 75.50 30.05 65.23
C GLU A 406 75.31 30.94 63.99
N LEU A 407 76.35 31.68 63.60
CA LEU A 407 76.36 32.53 62.41
C LEU A 407 76.35 31.69 61.12
N ASP A 408 77.09 30.58 61.08
CA ASP A 408 77.07 29.66 59.95
C ASP A 408 75.72 28.92 59.82
N LYS A 409 75.13 28.51 60.95
CA LYS A 409 73.77 27.93 60.99
C LYS A 409 72.72 28.91 60.49
N THR A 410 72.73 30.13 61.01
CA THR A 410 71.77 31.18 60.59
C THR A 410 71.97 31.57 59.13
N SER A 411 73.21 31.63 58.63
CA SER A 411 73.50 31.84 57.20
C SER A 411 72.92 30.74 56.31
N SER A 412 73.08 29.48 56.71
CA SER A 412 72.50 28.32 56.01
C SER A 412 70.97 28.37 56.02
N ASP A 413 70.36 28.70 57.16
CA ASP A 413 68.90 28.86 57.28
C ASP A 413 68.39 30.02 56.42
N ILE A 414 69.09 31.16 56.39
CA ILE A 414 68.75 32.31 55.52
C ILE A 414 68.74 31.87 54.04
N ASN A 415 69.76 31.12 53.60
CA ASN A 415 69.81 30.63 52.22
C ASN A 415 68.70 29.63 51.92
N ARG A 416 68.40 28.72 52.86
CA ARG A 416 67.26 27.78 52.75
C ARG A 416 65.93 28.52 52.65
N HIS A 417 65.72 29.56 53.46
CA HIS A 417 64.52 30.39 53.42
C HIS A 417 64.44 31.22 52.13
N LYS A 418 65.55 31.77 51.62
CA LYS A 418 65.60 32.44 50.31
C LYS A 418 65.17 31.53 49.17
N VAL A 419 65.68 30.30 49.12
CA VAL A 419 65.27 29.33 48.09
C VAL A 419 63.76 29.05 48.22
N LYS A 420 63.26 28.81 49.44
CA LYS A 420 61.82 28.61 49.68
C LYS A 420 60.97 29.79 49.20
N ILE A 421 61.40 31.03 49.47
CA ILE A 421 60.72 32.24 49.01
C ILE A 421 60.65 32.24 47.48
N THR A 422 61.77 32.04 46.78
CA THR A 422 61.76 32.01 45.31
C THR A 422 60.89 30.89 44.72
N THR A 423 60.81 29.73 45.38
CA THR A 423 59.90 28.66 44.95
C THR A 423 58.44 29.02 45.20
N CYS A 424 58.11 29.63 46.33
CA CYS A 424 56.76 30.11 46.64
C CYS A 424 56.32 31.21 45.66
N GLU A 425 57.20 32.14 45.30
CA GLU A 425 56.92 33.18 44.30
C GLU A 425 56.62 32.58 42.92
N LYS A 426 57.38 31.57 42.49
CA LYS A 426 57.11 30.84 41.23
C LYS A 426 55.77 30.10 41.28
N LEU A 427 55.44 29.48 42.42
CA LEU A 427 54.16 28.81 42.63
C LEU A 427 53.00 29.81 42.62
N MET A 428 53.14 30.97 43.28
CA MET A 428 52.14 32.04 43.24
C MET A 428 51.89 32.52 41.81
N LYS A 429 52.93 32.72 41.00
CA LYS A 429 52.76 33.10 39.58
C LYS A 429 52.03 32.04 38.77
N LYS A 430 52.30 30.74 38.99
CA LYS A 430 51.58 29.65 38.33
C LYS A 430 50.11 29.59 38.74
N LEU A 431 49.84 29.68 40.06
CA LEU A 431 48.49 29.66 40.59
C LEU A 431 47.68 30.87 40.12
N ALA A 432 48.29 32.06 40.05
CA ALA A 432 47.64 33.26 39.52
C ALA A 432 47.21 33.08 38.06
N LYS A 433 48.08 32.52 37.21
CA LYS A 433 47.72 32.19 35.82
C LYS A 433 46.59 31.17 35.74
N GLY A 434 46.63 30.11 36.55
CA GLY A 434 45.57 29.11 36.60
C GLY A 434 44.22 29.69 37.05
N VAL A 435 44.22 30.62 38.01
CA VAL A 435 43.01 31.35 38.44
C VAL A 435 42.45 32.22 37.30
N GLU A 436 43.32 32.84 36.52
CA GLU A 436 42.91 33.70 35.40
C GLU A 436 42.33 32.89 34.23
N GLU A 437 42.92 31.73 33.92
CA GLU A 437 42.37 30.77 32.95
C GLU A 437 41.01 30.22 33.41
N ALA A 438 40.88 29.82 34.69
CA ALA A 438 39.62 29.34 35.25
C ALA A 438 38.51 30.42 35.24
N LYS A 439 38.87 31.69 35.47
CA LYS A 439 37.91 32.81 35.37
C LYS A 439 37.39 32.98 33.94
N LYS A 440 38.26 32.92 32.93
CA LYS A 440 37.84 33.00 31.52
C LYS A 440 36.93 31.84 31.13
N GLU A 441 37.24 30.64 31.61
CA GLU A 441 36.41 29.46 31.36
C GLU A 441 35.03 29.60 32.04
N MET A 442 34.99 30.12 33.26
CA MET A 442 33.73 30.41 33.97
C MET A 442 32.87 31.46 33.25
N GLU A 443 33.45 32.53 32.73
CA GLU A 443 32.72 33.53 31.93
C GLU A 443 32.15 32.92 30.64
N ASN A 444 32.92 32.08 29.95
CA ASN A 444 32.45 31.38 28.75
C ASN A 444 31.27 30.43 29.07
N LEU A 445 31.36 29.69 30.17
CA LEU A 445 30.28 28.80 30.61
C LEU A 445 29.02 29.57 31.01
N LEU A 446 29.16 30.72 31.67
CA LEU A 446 28.02 31.60 31.99
C LEU A 446 27.33 32.11 30.72
N ALA A 447 28.10 32.56 29.72
CA ALA A 447 27.55 33.00 28.44
C ALA A 447 26.84 31.86 27.68
N GLN A 448 27.38 30.64 27.72
CA GLN A 448 26.71 29.46 27.14
C GLN A 448 25.41 29.12 27.88
N LYS A 449 25.41 29.20 29.22
CA LYS A 449 24.21 28.97 30.04
C LYS A 449 23.10 29.97 29.71
N GLU A 450 23.43 31.25 29.54
CA GLU A 450 22.43 32.26 29.16
C GLU A 450 21.82 31.99 27.77
N LYS A 451 22.65 31.63 26.78
CA LYS A 451 22.15 31.23 25.45
C LYS A 451 21.26 29.99 25.52
N LEU A 452 21.60 29.01 26.34
CA LEU A 452 20.79 27.81 26.50
C LEU A 452 19.44 28.13 27.17
N MET A 453 19.45 29.01 28.17
CA MET A 453 18.23 29.49 28.82
C MET A 453 17.31 30.28 27.89
N SER A 454 17.86 31.09 26.98
CA SER A 454 17.03 31.83 26.01
C SER A 454 16.36 30.87 25.03
N VAL A 455 17.09 29.88 24.52
CA VAL A 455 16.55 28.83 23.64
C VAL A 455 15.48 28.01 24.37
N PHE A 456 15.70 27.66 25.63
CA PHE A 456 14.72 26.93 26.43
C PHE A 456 13.40 27.70 26.57
N LYS A 457 13.46 29.01 26.87
CA LYS A 457 12.26 29.87 26.93
C LYS A 457 11.52 29.96 25.60
N GLU A 458 12.22 29.96 24.47
CA GLU A 458 11.58 29.94 23.15
C GLU A 458 10.88 28.62 22.86
N ILE A 459 11.52 27.50 23.21
CA ILE A 459 10.92 26.17 23.07
C ILE A 459 9.67 26.05 23.94
N GLU A 460 9.73 26.52 25.19
CA GLU A 460 8.61 26.50 26.13
C GLU A 460 7.41 27.29 25.60
N LYS A 461 7.65 28.49 25.05
CA LYS A 461 6.60 29.29 24.40
C LYS A 461 5.98 28.57 23.20
N LYS A 462 6.80 27.94 22.34
CA LYS A 462 6.30 27.17 21.19
C LYS A 462 5.49 25.95 21.62
N ALA A 463 5.93 25.25 22.66
CA ALA A 463 5.22 24.10 23.22
C ALA A 463 3.84 24.51 23.75
N PHE A 464 3.75 25.67 24.43
CA PHE A 464 2.47 26.17 24.94
C PHE A 464 1.49 26.50 23.81
N LEU A 465 1.95 27.14 22.72
CA LEU A 465 1.14 27.43 21.55
C LEU A 465 0.60 26.14 20.89
N VAL A 466 1.47 25.16 20.69
CA VAL A 466 1.08 23.85 20.13
C VAL A 466 0.05 23.15 21.02
N GLN A 467 0.20 23.25 22.34
CA GLN A 467 -0.76 22.66 23.29
C GLN A 467 -2.12 23.36 23.25
N GLU A 468 -2.15 24.68 23.05
CA GLU A 468 -3.40 25.44 22.91
C GLU A 468 -4.11 25.09 21.58
N ASP A 469 -3.37 25.01 20.48
CA ASP A 469 -3.90 24.61 19.18
C ASP A 469 -4.42 23.17 19.18
N TYR A 470 -3.74 22.26 19.89
CA TYR A 470 -4.20 20.90 20.09
C TYR A 470 -5.55 20.86 20.81
N LYS A 471 -5.72 21.65 21.89
CA LYS A 471 -7.00 21.72 22.62
C LYS A 471 -8.13 22.25 21.74
N LYS A 472 -7.90 23.33 20.99
CA LYS A 472 -8.89 23.89 20.05
C LYS A 472 -9.28 22.87 18.96
N THR A 473 -8.31 22.14 18.45
CA THR A 473 -8.57 21.10 17.43
C THR A 473 -9.36 19.94 18.02
N GLN A 474 -9.06 19.55 19.26
CA GLN A 474 -9.81 18.50 19.96
C GLN A 474 -11.27 18.89 20.19
N GLU A 475 -11.52 20.14 20.62
CA GLU A 475 -12.88 20.69 20.79
C GLU A 475 -13.64 20.73 19.44
N MET A 476 -12.98 21.11 18.33
CA MET A 476 -13.59 21.04 17.00
C MET A 476 -13.90 19.62 16.55
N ILE A 477 -13.05 18.65 16.86
CA ILE A 477 -13.31 17.24 16.56
C ILE A 477 -14.53 16.73 17.31
N ASP A 478 -14.65 17.07 18.59
CA ASP A 478 -15.75 16.57 19.42
C ASP A 478 -17.10 17.23 19.04
N THR A 479 -17.10 18.51 18.70
CA THR A 479 -18.30 19.19 18.14
C THR A 479 -18.74 18.58 16.80
N HIS A 480 -17.81 18.32 15.87
CA HIS A 480 -18.15 17.67 14.60
C HIS A 480 -18.62 16.22 14.76
N LYS A 481 -18.14 15.48 15.77
CA LYS A 481 -18.68 14.14 16.08
C LYS A 481 -20.14 14.21 16.52
N GLU A 482 -20.48 15.16 17.39
CA GLU A 482 -21.86 15.35 17.83
C GLU A 482 -22.79 15.73 16.67
N GLU A 483 -22.34 16.59 15.76
CA GLU A 483 -23.07 16.94 14.54
C GLU A 483 -23.27 15.71 13.65
N LEU A 484 -22.21 14.93 13.42
CA LEU A 484 -22.25 13.71 12.61
C LEU A 484 -23.26 12.71 13.17
N ASP A 485 -23.29 12.50 14.48
CA ASP A 485 -24.20 11.54 15.11
C ASP A 485 -25.66 12.02 15.05
N LYS A 486 -25.93 13.31 15.25
CA LYS A 486 -27.27 13.90 14.97
C LYS A 486 -27.70 13.67 13.52
N THR A 487 -26.79 13.92 12.57
CA THR A 487 -27.08 13.76 11.14
C THR A 487 -27.36 12.29 10.78
N LYS A 488 -26.65 11.34 11.39
CA LYS A 488 -26.91 9.90 11.23
C LYS A 488 -28.26 9.49 11.79
N GLU A 489 -28.65 10.01 12.95
CA GLU A 489 -29.96 9.75 13.53
C GLU A 489 -31.08 10.23 12.61
N ASP A 490 -30.95 11.45 12.07
CA ASP A 490 -31.94 11.99 11.15
C ASP A 490 -31.98 11.23 9.82
N TYR A 491 -30.82 10.87 9.26
CA TYR A 491 -30.75 9.99 8.10
C TYR A 491 -31.46 8.66 8.32
N ASN A 492 -31.28 8.03 9.49
CA ASN A 492 -31.94 6.77 9.82
C ASN A 492 -33.46 6.94 9.96
N LYS A 493 -33.94 8.06 10.51
CA LYS A 493 -35.38 8.38 10.55
C LYS A 493 -35.94 8.53 9.13
N THR A 494 -35.29 9.33 8.29
CA THR A 494 -35.72 9.54 6.89
C THR A 494 -35.70 8.23 6.11
N LYS A 495 -34.68 7.39 6.30
CA LYS A 495 -34.59 6.08 5.66
C LYS A 495 -35.76 5.17 6.01
N LYS A 496 -36.16 5.11 7.29
CA LYS A 496 -37.35 4.34 7.71
C LYS A 496 -38.62 4.82 7.00
N VAL A 497 -38.81 6.14 6.91
CA VAL A 497 -39.97 6.72 6.19
C VAL A 497 -39.93 6.34 4.71
N VAL A 498 -38.76 6.39 4.06
CA VAL A 498 -38.62 5.99 2.65
C VAL A 498 -38.90 4.50 2.45
N ASP A 499 -38.44 3.64 3.35
CA ASP A 499 -38.68 2.20 3.30
C ASP A 499 -40.18 1.88 3.48
N GLU A 500 -40.87 2.58 4.39
CA GLU A 500 -42.33 2.49 4.58
C GLU A 500 -43.09 2.97 3.33
N LEU A 501 -42.69 4.11 2.75
CA LEU A 501 -43.30 4.62 1.51
C LEU A 501 -43.12 3.63 0.36
N ARG A 502 -41.93 3.04 0.19
CA ARG A 502 -41.71 1.99 -0.83
C ARG A 502 -42.58 0.77 -0.61
N ALA A 503 -42.80 0.33 0.63
CA ALA A 503 -43.70 -0.78 0.90
C ALA A 503 -45.13 -0.44 0.46
N THR A 504 -45.61 0.76 0.77
CA THR A 504 -46.96 1.21 0.35
C THR A 504 -47.08 1.41 -1.16
N GLU A 505 -46.02 1.85 -1.84
CA GLU A 505 -45.95 1.96 -3.29
C GLU A 505 -46.10 0.59 -3.96
N VAL A 506 -45.38 -0.43 -3.47
CA VAL A 506 -45.48 -1.81 -3.97
C VAL A 506 -46.89 -2.37 -3.77
N ASP A 507 -47.50 -2.16 -2.60
CA ASP A 507 -48.88 -2.60 -2.33
C ASP A 507 -49.89 -1.90 -3.24
N ALA A 508 -49.69 -0.60 -3.53
CA ALA A 508 -50.54 0.16 -4.44
C ALA A 508 -50.38 -0.32 -5.90
N GLU A 509 -49.15 -0.59 -6.35
CA GLU A 509 -48.86 -1.13 -7.68
C GLU A 509 -49.51 -2.50 -7.87
N TYR A 510 -49.46 -3.37 -6.85
CA TYR A 510 -50.10 -4.68 -6.87
C TYR A 510 -51.63 -4.55 -7.00
N LYS A 511 -52.26 -3.68 -6.19
CA LYS A 511 -53.70 -3.39 -6.29
C LYS A 511 -54.09 -2.80 -7.65
N LEU A 512 -53.24 -1.93 -8.22
CA LEU A 512 -53.45 -1.37 -9.55
C LEU A 512 -53.38 -2.46 -10.63
N GLN A 513 -52.46 -3.40 -10.51
CA GLN A 513 -52.33 -4.50 -11.46
C GLN A 513 -53.54 -5.44 -11.41
N ASP A 514 -54.04 -5.78 -10.22
CA ASP A 514 -55.21 -6.63 -10.05
C ASP A 514 -56.49 -5.95 -10.53
N THR A 515 -56.68 -4.66 -10.23
CA THR A 515 -57.81 -3.89 -10.77
C THR A 515 -57.76 -3.78 -12.29
N LYS A 516 -56.57 -3.62 -12.90
CA LYS A 516 -56.40 -3.66 -14.37
C LYS A 516 -56.75 -5.02 -14.97
N LYS A 517 -56.43 -6.14 -14.30
CA LYS A 517 -56.85 -7.49 -14.75
C LYS A 517 -58.36 -7.62 -14.72
N LEU A 518 -59.00 -7.25 -13.61
CA LEU A 518 -60.45 -7.26 -13.46
C LEU A 518 -61.12 -6.38 -14.53
N ALA A 519 -60.60 -5.18 -14.78
CA ALA A 519 -61.12 -4.29 -15.82
C ALA A 519 -61.07 -4.95 -17.21
N LYS A 520 -59.96 -5.62 -17.56
CA LYS A 520 -59.85 -6.36 -18.83
C LYS A 520 -60.83 -7.53 -18.92
N GLU A 521 -61.03 -8.28 -17.84
CA GLU A 521 -62.02 -9.37 -17.79
C GLU A 521 -63.44 -8.85 -18.03
N TRP A 522 -63.80 -7.75 -17.37
CA TRP A 522 -65.10 -7.09 -17.58
C TRP A 522 -65.24 -6.55 -19.00
N GLU A 523 -64.18 -5.97 -19.58
CA GLU A 523 -64.18 -5.51 -20.97
C GLU A 523 -64.43 -6.68 -21.95
N MET A 524 -63.80 -7.83 -21.71
CA MET A 524 -64.05 -9.04 -22.52
C MET A 524 -65.48 -9.55 -22.35
N LYS A 525 -66.02 -9.58 -21.13
CA LYS A 525 -67.42 -9.95 -20.88
C LYS A 525 -68.39 -9.01 -21.60
N VAL A 526 -68.15 -7.70 -21.54
CA VAL A 526 -68.97 -6.71 -22.27
C VAL A 526 -68.91 -6.95 -23.78
N LYS A 527 -67.73 -7.22 -24.34
CA LYS A 527 -67.61 -7.57 -25.78
C LYS A 527 -68.38 -8.84 -26.13
N ALA A 528 -68.30 -9.87 -25.29
CA ALA A 528 -69.04 -11.12 -25.48
C ALA A 528 -70.57 -10.90 -25.42
N TYR A 529 -71.06 -10.14 -24.44
CA TYR A 529 -72.49 -9.81 -24.33
C TYR A 529 -72.98 -8.95 -25.49
N LYS A 530 -72.18 -7.97 -25.96
CA LYS A 530 -72.51 -7.17 -27.15
C LYS A 530 -72.63 -8.03 -28.40
N LYS A 531 -71.72 -8.99 -28.59
CA LYS A 531 -71.79 -9.94 -29.72
C LYS A 531 -73.05 -10.79 -29.63
N ARG A 532 -73.37 -11.32 -28.44
CA ARG A 532 -74.58 -12.12 -28.21
C ARG A 532 -75.87 -11.33 -28.45
N LEU A 533 -75.91 -10.06 -28.06
CA LEU A 533 -77.01 -9.15 -28.38
C LEU A 533 -77.17 -8.93 -29.89
N ALA A 534 -76.07 -8.71 -30.61
CA ALA A 534 -76.11 -8.56 -32.06
C ALA A 534 -76.62 -9.85 -32.74
N ASP A 535 -76.15 -11.03 -32.29
CA ASP A 535 -76.61 -12.32 -32.81
C ASP A 535 -78.12 -12.49 -32.59
N ILE A 536 -78.64 -12.19 -31.38
CA ILE A 536 -80.07 -12.22 -31.09
C ILE A 536 -80.86 -11.25 -31.97
N GLN A 537 -80.37 -10.02 -32.16
CA GLN A 537 -81.02 -9.04 -33.04
C GLN A 537 -81.08 -9.52 -34.50
N THR A 538 -79.99 -10.13 -35.01
CA THR A 538 -79.99 -10.68 -36.37
C THR A 538 -80.95 -11.87 -36.52
N ASN A 539 -81.05 -12.73 -35.51
CA ASN A 539 -82.00 -13.84 -35.52
C ASN A 539 -83.44 -13.33 -35.45
N LEU A 540 -83.72 -12.34 -34.61
CA LEU A 540 -85.04 -11.72 -34.51
C LEU A 540 -85.43 -11.06 -35.84
N ALA A 541 -84.52 -10.37 -36.51
CA ALA A 541 -84.77 -9.81 -37.84
C ALA A 541 -85.08 -10.90 -38.89
N LYS A 542 -84.38 -12.03 -38.87
CA LYS A 542 -84.67 -13.18 -39.75
C LYS A 542 -86.04 -13.80 -39.48
N HIS A 543 -86.40 -13.95 -38.21
CA HIS A 543 -87.73 -14.45 -37.83
C HIS A 543 -88.85 -13.48 -38.22
N MET A 544 -88.64 -12.17 -38.09
CA MET A 544 -89.59 -11.16 -38.54
C MET A 544 -89.76 -11.17 -40.07
N ASP A 545 -88.67 -11.36 -40.83
CA ASP A 545 -88.73 -11.51 -42.29
C ASP A 545 -89.44 -12.82 -42.73
N GLN A 546 -89.28 -13.90 -41.97
CA GLN A 546 -90.04 -15.15 -42.17
C GLN A 546 -91.53 -14.98 -41.88
N LEU A 547 -91.89 -14.35 -40.76
CA LEU A 547 -93.29 -14.04 -40.42
C LEU A 547 -93.98 -13.20 -41.51
N GLN A 548 -93.24 -12.26 -42.11
CA GLN A 548 -93.74 -11.40 -43.18
C GLN A 548 -93.95 -12.17 -44.49
N LYS A 549 -93.10 -13.16 -44.78
CA LYS A 549 -93.23 -14.08 -45.94
C LYS A 549 -94.31 -15.14 -45.77
N ASP A 550 -94.66 -15.49 -44.53
CA ASP A 550 -95.69 -16.49 -44.21
C ASP A 550 -97.13 -15.92 -44.24
N ALA A 551 -97.31 -14.61 -44.51
CA ALA A 551 -98.62 -13.94 -44.59
C ALA A 551 -99.52 -14.25 -43.38
N ILE A 552 -98.93 -14.29 -42.19
CA ILE A 552 -99.65 -14.48 -40.93
C ILE A 552 -100.36 -13.17 -40.59
N ASP A 553 -101.67 -13.24 -40.34
CA ASP A 553 -102.47 -12.08 -39.95
C ASP A 553 -101.84 -11.37 -38.74
N PRO A 554 -101.47 -10.08 -38.86
CA PRO A 554 -100.79 -9.35 -37.80
C PRO A 554 -101.66 -9.16 -36.55
N GLU A 555 -102.99 -9.34 -36.64
CA GLU A 555 -103.92 -9.32 -35.51
C GLU A 555 -103.87 -10.60 -34.67
N LYS A 556 -103.78 -11.79 -35.29
CA LYS A 556 -103.64 -13.08 -34.57
C LYS A 556 -102.27 -13.25 -33.90
N LEU A 557 -101.23 -12.69 -34.51
CA LEU A 557 -99.88 -12.66 -33.92
C LEU A 557 -99.82 -11.70 -32.72
N LYS A 558 -100.54 -10.58 -32.78
CA LYS A 558 -100.66 -9.66 -31.64
C LYS A 558 -101.47 -10.26 -30.51
N GLU A 559 -102.59 -10.94 -30.77
CA GLU A 559 -103.38 -11.63 -29.73
C GLU A 559 -102.54 -12.66 -28.95
N THR A 560 -101.74 -13.47 -29.65
CA THR A 560 -100.87 -14.47 -29.02
C THR A 560 -99.66 -13.88 -28.29
N LEU A 561 -99.19 -12.70 -28.69
CA LEU A 561 -98.11 -11.97 -28.00
C LEU A 561 -98.62 -11.03 -26.89
N SER A 562 -99.92 -10.72 -26.87
CA SER A 562 -100.57 -9.86 -25.88
C SER A 562 -101.14 -10.61 -24.68
N ASP A 563 -101.16 -11.94 -24.72
CA ASP A 563 -101.54 -12.74 -23.56
C ASP A 563 -100.64 -12.40 -22.37
N GLU A 564 -101.29 -12.07 -21.25
CA GLU A 564 -100.72 -11.63 -19.98
C GLU A 564 -99.68 -12.61 -19.38
N HIS A 565 -99.51 -13.79 -19.98
CA HIS A 565 -98.52 -14.82 -19.65
C HIS A 565 -97.05 -14.45 -19.95
N LEU A 566 -96.78 -13.45 -20.78
CA LEU A 566 -95.41 -13.04 -21.11
C LEU A 566 -94.78 -12.07 -20.09
N ASN A 567 -95.60 -11.45 -19.24
CA ASN A 567 -95.16 -10.39 -18.31
C ASN A 567 -95.12 -10.80 -16.84
N GLU A 568 -95.71 -11.95 -16.47
CA GLU A 568 -95.30 -12.62 -15.23
C GLU A 568 -93.89 -13.15 -15.45
N MET A 569 -92.97 -12.94 -14.49
CA MET A 569 -91.56 -13.34 -14.61
C MET A 569 -91.44 -14.82 -15.02
N CYS A 570 -91.36 -15.06 -16.33
CA CYS A 570 -91.07 -16.37 -16.88
C CYS A 570 -89.60 -16.62 -16.57
N ASP A 571 -89.36 -17.41 -15.52
CA ASP A 571 -88.07 -18.03 -15.26
C ASP A 571 -87.52 -18.53 -16.59
N LEU A 572 -86.33 -18.04 -16.98
CA LEU A 572 -85.67 -18.41 -18.24
C LEU A 572 -85.66 -19.95 -18.44
N LYS A 573 -85.61 -20.70 -17.33
CA LYS A 573 -85.75 -22.16 -17.31
C LYS A 573 -87.10 -22.66 -17.83
N LYS A 574 -88.21 -22.12 -17.36
CA LYS A 574 -89.56 -22.53 -17.81
C LYS A 574 -89.78 -22.19 -19.28
N ALA A 575 -89.30 -21.02 -19.73
CA ALA A 575 -89.35 -20.65 -21.14
C ALA A 575 -88.51 -21.60 -22.01
N MET A 576 -87.30 -21.97 -21.58
CA MET A 576 -86.47 -22.94 -22.30
C MET A 576 -87.06 -24.36 -22.29
N GLU A 577 -87.69 -24.80 -21.19
CA GLU A 577 -88.40 -26.08 -21.12
C GLU A 577 -89.61 -26.12 -22.05
N MET A 578 -90.35 -25.01 -22.15
CA MET A 578 -91.51 -24.90 -23.02
C MET A 578 -91.12 -24.86 -24.50
N VAL A 579 -90.02 -24.18 -24.84
CA VAL A 579 -89.41 -24.24 -26.19
C VAL A 579 -88.96 -25.66 -26.51
N ALA A 580 -88.30 -26.36 -25.59
CA ALA A 580 -87.88 -27.74 -25.80
C ALA A 580 -89.07 -28.70 -25.97
N LEU A 581 -90.18 -28.48 -25.26
CA LEU A 581 -91.43 -29.24 -25.41
C LEU A 581 -92.08 -28.99 -26.78
N LEU A 582 -92.12 -27.74 -27.24
CA LEU A 582 -92.66 -27.38 -28.56
C LEU A 582 -91.78 -27.90 -29.69
N GLU A 583 -90.45 -27.81 -29.56
CA GLU A 583 -89.51 -28.41 -30.51
C GLU A 583 -89.65 -29.94 -30.54
N ALA A 584 -89.88 -30.59 -29.39
CA ALA A 584 -90.17 -32.02 -29.33
C ALA A 584 -91.52 -32.37 -29.99
N GLN A 585 -92.58 -31.58 -29.78
CA GLN A 585 -93.87 -31.76 -30.45
C GLN A 585 -93.80 -31.55 -31.97
N ILE A 586 -93.00 -30.58 -32.43
CA ILE A 586 -92.75 -30.36 -33.87
C ILE A 586 -91.98 -31.55 -34.46
N LYS A 587 -91.08 -32.15 -33.68
CA LYS A 587 -90.30 -33.33 -34.11
C LYS A 587 -91.14 -34.61 -34.16
N ASP A 588 -92.07 -34.80 -33.22
CA ASP A 588 -93.01 -35.94 -33.18
C ASP A 588 -94.10 -35.85 -34.25
N SER A 589 -94.55 -34.64 -34.60
CA SER A 589 -95.60 -34.42 -35.60
C SER A 589 -95.13 -34.63 -37.05
N SER A 590 -93.82 -34.86 -37.27
CA SER A 590 -93.15 -35.07 -38.58
C SER A 590 -93.81 -34.40 -39.80
N PRO A 591 -94.11 -33.08 -39.78
CA PRO A 591 -94.63 -32.41 -40.95
C PRO A 591 -93.49 -32.32 -41.98
N ASN A 592 -93.73 -32.75 -43.21
CA ASN A 592 -92.74 -32.65 -44.27
C ASN A 592 -92.61 -31.17 -44.70
N LEU A 593 -91.77 -30.38 -44.01
CA LEU A 593 -91.60 -28.94 -44.23
C LEU A 593 -91.13 -28.62 -45.65
N ASP A 594 -90.45 -29.56 -46.32
CA ASP A 594 -90.07 -29.46 -47.73
C ASP A 594 -91.28 -29.47 -48.66
N SER A 595 -92.37 -30.15 -48.29
CA SER A 595 -93.61 -30.15 -49.09
C SER A 595 -94.33 -28.80 -49.07
N ILE A 596 -94.22 -28.03 -47.98
CA ILE A 596 -94.75 -26.67 -47.90
C ILE A 596 -93.88 -25.73 -48.72
N ALA A 597 -92.56 -25.87 -48.66
CA ALA A 597 -91.64 -25.12 -49.51
C ALA A 597 -91.88 -25.42 -51.00
N GLU A 598 -91.98 -26.69 -51.39
CA GLU A 598 -92.27 -27.11 -52.77
C GLU A 598 -93.65 -26.68 -53.27
N TYR A 599 -94.68 -26.72 -52.40
CA TYR A 599 -96.00 -26.18 -52.72
C TYR A 599 -95.93 -24.67 -52.98
N ARG A 600 -95.16 -23.92 -52.18
CA ARG A 600 -94.95 -22.47 -52.40
C ARG A 600 -94.24 -22.20 -53.72
N THR A 601 -93.20 -22.96 -54.06
CA THR A 601 -92.50 -22.80 -55.35
C THR A 601 -93.42 -23.13 -56.52
N LYS A 602 -94.21 -24.21 -56.42
CA LYS A 602 -95.18 -24.60 -57.46
C LYS A 602 -96.34 -23.61 -57.56
N ALA A 603 -96.84 -23.06 -56.45
CA ALA A 603 -97.89 -22.05 -56.46
C ALA A 603 -97.41 -20.73 -57.08
N ARG A 604 -96.16 -20.32 -56.81
CA ARG A 604 -95.55 -19.15 -57.47
C ARG A 604 -95.38 -19.38 -58.97
N LEU A 605 -94.82 -20.53 -59.37
CA LEU A 605 -94.68 -20.93 -60.78
C LEU A 605 -96.03 -21.06 -61.49
N TYR A 606 -97.08 -21.50 -60.79
CA TYR A 606 -98.43 -21.54 -61.32
C TYR A 606 -98.99 -20.13 -61.53
N GLY A 607 -98.80 -19.22 -60.57
CA GLY A 607 -99.15 -17.81 -60.71
C GLY A 607 -98.45 -17.15 -61.90
N GLU A 608 -97.13 -17.31 -62.00
CA GLU A 608 -96.32 -16.82 -63.13
C GLU A 608 -96.84 -17.37 -64.48
N ARG A 609 -97.16 -18.67 -64.56
CA ARG A 609 -97.74 -19.28 -65.78
C ARG A 609 -99.15 -18.82 -66.09
N VAL A 610 -99.99 -18.56 -65.08
CA VAL A 610 -101.33 -18.00 -65.26
C VAL A 610 -101.24 -16.58 -65.79
N ASP A 611 -100.30 -15.78 -65.30
CA ASP A 611 -100.05 -14.43 -65.79
C ASP A 611 -99.51 -14.44 -67.23
N GLU A 612 -98.59 -15.34 -67.57
CA GLU A 612 -98.13 -15.57 -68.95
C GLU A 612 -99.27 -16.03 -69.89
N LEU A 613 -100.14 -16.94 -69.42
CA LEU A 613 -101.32 -17.39 -70.17
C LEU A 613 -102.30 -16.23 -70.39
N ASN A 614 -102.56 -15.43 -69.37
CA ASN A 614 -103.43 -14.26 -69.48
C ASN A 614 -102.84 -13.25 -70.47
N ALA A 615 -101.54 -12.96 -70.40
CA ALA A 615 -100.86 -12.06 -71.34
C ALA A 615 -100.94 -12.56 -72.79
N THR A 616 -100.65 -13.84 -73.04
CA THR A 616 -100.74 -14.43 -74.39
C THR A 616 -102.18 -14.51 -74.91
N THR A 617 -103.16 -14.73 -74.03
CA THR A 617 -104.59 -14.70 -74.40
C THR A 617 -105.03 -13.29 -74.75
N GLN A 618 -104.54 -12.28 -74.03
CA GLN A 618 -104.74 -10.87 -74.33
C GLN A 618 -104.17 -10.49 -75.70
N GLU A 619 -102.92 -10.89 -75.99
CA GLU A 619 -102.27 -10.67 -77.29
C GLU A 619 -103.05 -11.32 -78.44
N ARG A 620 -103.52 -12.56 -78.25
CA ARG A 620 -104.38 -13.25 -79.23
C ARG A 620 -105.67 -12.47 -79.48
N ASP A 621 -106.33 -12.00 -78.43
CA ASP A 621 -107.60 -11.28 -78.54
C ASP A 621 -107.41 -9.91 -79.20
N ASP A 622 -106.27 -9.25 -78.95
CA ASP A 622 -105.90 -8.00 -79.61
C ASP A 622 -105.54 -8.21 -81.09
N LEU A 623 -104.82 -9.28 -81.44
CA LEU A 623 -104.57 -9.68 -82.83
C LEU A 623 -105.87 -10.04 -83.56
N LYS A 624 -106.81 -10.73 -82.89
CA LYS A 624 -108.12 -11.07 -83.44
C LYS A 624 -108.96 -9.81 -83.69
N LYS A 625 -108.95 -8.83 -82.77
CA LYS A 625 -109.56 -7.51 -82.98
C LYS A 625 -108.93 -6.78 -84.16
N LEU A 626 -107.61 -6.85 -84.33
CA LEU A 626 -106.88 -6.29 -85.47
C LEU A 626 -107.29 -6.94 -86.79
N TYR A 627 -107.34 -8.28 -86.84
CA TYR A 627 -107.80 -9.05 -88.01
C TYR A 627 -109.26 -8.74 -88.36
N ASP A 628 -110.18 -8.76 -87.38
CA ASP A 628 -111.59 -8.44 -87.59
C ASP A 628 -111.77 -6.97 -88.01
N GLY A 629 -110.95 -6.06 -87.50
CA GLY A 629 -110.89 -4.65 -87.92
C GLY A 629 -110.43 -4.48 -89.38
N LEU A 630 -109.37 -5.20 -89.80
CA LEU A 630 -108.88 -5.20 -91.18
C LEU A 630 -109.87 -5.88 -92.14
N ARG A 631 -110.51 -6.96 -91.72
CA ARG A 631 -111.58 -7.65 -92.48
C ARG A 631 -112.77 -6.73 -92.73
N LYS A 632 -113.20 -5.95 -91.75
CA LYS A 632 -114.29 -4.97 -91.90
C LYS A 632 -113.93 -3.81 -92.85
N ARG A 633 -112.65 -3.40 -92.91
CA ARG A 633 -112.18 -2.34 -93.84
C ARG A 633 -112.04 -2.81 -95.30
N ARG A 634 -111.93 -4.11 -95.56
CA ARG A 634 -111.83 -4.68 -96.92
C ARG A 634 -113.16 -4.73 -97.68
N TYR A 635 -114.30 -4.57 -97.01
CA TYR A 635 -115.64 -4.53 -97.61
C TYR A 635 -116.12 -3.10 -97.98
N TRP A 636 -115.26 -2.09 -97.83
CA TRP A 636 -115.56 -0.67 -98.10
C TRP A 636 -114.71 -0.07 -99.24
N PHE A 637 -114.28 -0.90 -100.19
CA PHE A 637 -113.75 -0.48 -101.50
C PHE A 637 -114.28 -1.39 -102.60
#